data_AF-A0A3B6BXH0-F1
#
_entry.id   AF-A0A3B6BXH0-F1
#
_cell.length_a   1.000
_cell.length_b   1.000
_cell.length_c   1.000
_cell.angle_alpha   90.00
_cell.angle_beta   90.00
_cell.angle_gamma   90.00
#
_symmetry.space_group_name_H-M   'P 1'
#
loop_
_entity.id
_entity.type
_entity.pdbx_description
1 polymer ?
#
loop_
_entity_poly.entity_id
_entity_poly.type
_entity_poly.pdbx_seq_one_letter_code
_entity_poly.pdbx_strand_id
1 'polypeptide(L)'
;MANPTQGRSSSILLASGRQAPQQAVLLWAAPQFVSKCGLHHGKRKPPRCSFACSASGIPSTEPPYVEEMLARENARTRNTERKARIRKHLEKPEFSPSAYDTAWVAMVPLPDTNRQAPCFPQCVEWILQNQHCSGSWGINQFGLLANKDILLSTLACIIALKKWNVGSDHISRGLEFIGRNISTVMDKQIVSPIGFNLIFPGMFNHAIRMGLEFPVRETDISGILHLREMELRRLAGEESNGKETYLAFVAEEGLVSLLDRNEVMNFQRKNGSLFNYPAATAAVLVHRYDDKALQYLNSIVSIFGSAVPTVYPQNIYYQLSMVDMLKKIGISRHFSSEINSILDKAYISWLQRDEEIIQDVETCAMAFRLLRMNGYDVSSDELSHVSQAFTFHNSLEGYLNQTKSLLELYKASELCLSENELVLENISNWSGRLLTEKLCCNGSERMPILGEVEYTLKFPFYATVEALDHKRNIEHFDSRVPQQLKTKNLLCHVNQDLLDFAIEDFSISQSIYQDELSHIERWEKENRLHQLRFLRKGSLINCYLSAAATISAHEFSDARIACAKSIALVLVIDDFFDVGASKEEQENLIALVEKWDDHHKVEFYSEQVEVVFSAFYTTVNQIGEMASAIQNCDVTKHLDETWLHYMRSVATEAKWQRNQYVPTVEEYMTEPLTSYGMGPIMLTSLYFVQKNLLKHIIKDPEYSELLRLMGTCGRLLNDTQGFERESRDGKLNIISLLVLQSGGSMSIEAAQEATQESIASCRRDLLRMVVREDRVVPRPCKELFWRFCRTAHLFYCHTDGFTSPKEMLCTMNAIFTEPLKLQTTSPSFDVQSEQ
;
A
#
# COMPACT_ATOMS: atom_id res chain seq x y z
N MET A 1 -9.15 56.42 -30.88
CA MET A 1 -8.33 57.61 -30.53
C MET A 1 -7.77 57.41 -29.15
N ALA A 2 -6.45 57.57 -29.02
CA ALA A 2 -5.67 57.87 -27.82
C ALA A 2 -5.73 56.91 -26.61
N ASN A 3 -4.69 56.07 -26.53
CA ASN A 3 -3.88 55.95 -25.30
C ASN A 3 -3.14 57.30 -25.09
N PRO A 4 -2.75 57.71 -23.87
CA PRO A 4 -1.42 57.26 -23.40
C PRO A 4 -1.16 57.22 -21.86
N THR A 5 -0.35 56.22 -21.48
CA THR A 5 0.86 56.23 -20.62
C THR A 5 0.90 56.88 -19.22
N GLN A 6 1.36 56.09 -18.24
CA GLN A 6 2.62 56.19 -17.45
C GLN A 6 2.39 55.46 -16.10
N GLY A 7 3.24 54.62 -15.52
CA GLY A 7 4.63 54.26 -15.76
C GLY A 7 5.32 54.05 -14.40
N ARG A 8 5.99 52.92 -14.19
CA ARG A 8 7.35 52.84 -13.58
C ARG A 8 7.84 51.40 -13.49
N SER A 9 8.74 51.10 -14.40
CA SER A 9 9.78 50.08 -14.35
C SER A 9 10.96 50.56 -13.48
N SER A 10 11.67 49.62 -12.88
CA SER A 10 13.12 49.75 -12.64
C SER A 10 13.78 48.38 -12.84
N SER A 11 14.64 48.36 -13.84
CA SER A 11 15.61 47.32 -14.19
C SER A 11 17.00 47.80 -13.77
N ILE A 12 17.96 46.85 -13.64
CA ILE A 12 19.40 46.90 -14.00
C ILE A 12 20.10 45.74 -13.23
N LEU A 13 20.51 44.63 -13.85
CA LEU A 13 21.78 44.36 -14.58
C LEU A 13 23.07 44.51 -13.74
N LEU A 14 23.79 43.40 -13.45
CA LEU A 14 25.15 43.11 -13.96
C LEU A 14 25.91 42.00 -13.20
N ALA A 15 26.64 41.21 -14.01
CA ALA A 15 28.01 40.71 -13.83
C ALA A 15 28.33 39.47 -12.96
N SER A 16 28.72 38.42 -13.68
CA SER A 16 29.89 37.53 -13.49
C SER A 16 30.67 37.56 -12.17
N GLY A 17 30.79 36.39 -11.54
CA GLY A 17 31.81 36.08 -10.54
C GLY A 17 32.00 34.58 -10.40
N ARG A 18 33.13 34.07 -10.91
CA ARG A 18 33.62 32.71 -10.67
C ARG A 18 33.90 32.51 -9.18
N GLN A 19 33.47 31.40 -8.60
CA GLN A 19 34.24 30.65 -7.60
C GLN A 19 33.65 29.26 -7.40
N ALA A 20 34.50 28.26 -7.64
CA ALA A 20 34.24 26.85 -7.39
C ALA A 20 34.28 26.53 -5.88
N PRO A 21 33.63 25.44 -5.46
CA PRO A 21 34.18 24.60 -4.42
C PRO A 21 34.62 23.24 -5.01
N GLN A 22 35.90 22.94 -4.83
CA GLN A 22 36.46 21.60 -5.01
C GLN A 22 35.74 20.63 -4.08
N GLN A 23 35.19 19.54 -4.61
CA GLN A 23 34.85 18.36 -3.82
C GLN A 23 35.61 17.15 -4.38
N ALA A 24 36.22 16.45 -3.43
CA ALA A 24 37.26 15.46 -3.62
C ALA A 24 36.76 14.19 -4.29
N VAL A 25 37.51 13.73 -5.28
CA VAL A 25 37.44 12.39 -5.84
C VAL A 25 38.15 11.43 -4.89
N LEU A 26 37.40 10.57 -4.20
CA LEU A 26 37.96 9.42 -3.48
C LEU A 26 37.91 8.20 -4.41
N LEU A 27 39.03 7.94 -5.08
CA LEU A 27 39.34 6.69 -5.75
C LEU A 27 39.65 5.62 -4.69
N TRP A 28 38.84 4.57 -4.60
CA TRP A 28 39.22 3.35 -3.88
C TRP A 28 39.97 2.42 -4.82
N ALA A 29 41.27 2.27 -4.57
CA ALA A 29 42.13 1.27 -5.20
C ALA A 29 41.97 -0.08 -4.47
N ALA A 30 41.72 -1.14 -5.23
CA ALA A 30 41.77 -2.52 -4.76
C ALA A 30 43.23 -3.02 -4.72
N PRO A 31 43.66 -3.79 -3.70
CA PRO A 31 44.90 -4.54 -3.79
C PRO A 31 44.64 -5.96 -4.31
N GLN A 32 45.29 -6.29 -5.43
CA GLN A 32 45.55 -7.66 -5.85
C GLN A 32 46.64 -8.26 -4.97
N PHE A 33 46.44 -9.47 -4.46
CA PHE A 33 47.54 -10.35 -4.07
C PHE A 33 47.33 -11.74 -4.66
N VAL A 34 48.27 -12.10 -5.55
CA VAL A 34 48.49 -13.44 -6.08
C VAL A 34 49.45 -14.15 -5.13
N SER A 35 49.18 -15.42 -4.80
CA SER A 35 50.25 -16.37 -4.44
C SER A 35 49.90 -17.77 -4.91
N LYS A 36 50.89 -18.39 -5.54
CA LYS A 36 50.85 -19.68 -6.23
C LYS A 36 51.62 -20.72 -5.41
N CYS A 37 51.18 -21.98 -5.59
CA CYS A 37 51.94 -23.25 -5.51
C CYS A 37 52.14 -23.94 -4.15
N GLY A 38 51.85 -25.25 -4.15
CA GLY A 38 52.65 -26.25 -3.42
C GLY A 38 51.91 -27.45 -2.83
N LEU A 39 51.68 -28.50 -3.62
CA LEU A 39 51.30 -29.86 -3.18
C LEU A 39 52.44 -30.58 -2.44
N HIS A 40 52.16 -31.30 -1.34
CA HIS A 40 52.34 -32.77 -1.23
C HIS A 40 52.09 -33.37 0.17
N HIS A 41 51.80 -34.66 0.14
CA HIS A 41 51.30 -35.58 1.17
C HIS A 41 52.23 -35.92 2.34
N GLY A 42 51.65 -36.41 3.45
CA GLY A 42 52.37 -37.32 4.36
C GLY A 42 51.69 -37.60 5.71
N LYS A 43 51.09 -38.79 5.86
CA LYS A 43 50.55 -39.36 7.10
C LYS A 43 51.64 -39.58 8.18
N ARG A 44 51.33 -39.35 9.47
CA ARG A 44 51.60 -40.27 10.62
C ARG A 44 51.14 -39.69 11.97
N LYS A 45 50.67 -40.58 12.84
CA LYS A 45 50.24 -40.39 14.24
C LYS A 45 51.25 -41.15 15.15
N PRO A 46 51.21 -41.02 16.49
CA PRO A 46 52.03 -40.17 17.38
C PRO A 46 53.12 -40.94 18.18
N PRO A 47 53.83 -40.33 19.15
CA PRO A 47 53.55 -40.72 20.55
C PRO A 47 53.66 -39.61 21.62
N ARG A 48 53.20 -40.00 22.80
CA ARG A 48 52.97 -39.29 24.07
C ARG A 48 54.22 -38.59 24.64
N CYS A 49 54.01 -37.43 25.28
CA CYS A 49 54.66 -37.09 26.55
C CYS A 49 53.80 -36.12 27.36
N SER A 50 53.57 -36.49 28.62
CA SER A 50 52.97 -35.73 29.71
C SER A 50 53.80 -34.50 30.09
N PHE A 51 53.18 -33.40 30.51
CA PHE A 51 53.50 -32.69 31.77
C PHE A 51 52.45 -31.60 32.03
N ALA A 52 52.08 -31.46 33.30
CA ALA A 52 51.12 -30.52 33.84
C ALA A 52 51.67 -29.08 33.90
N CYS A 53 50.82 -28.06 33.70
CA CYS A 53 50.42 -27.08 34.72
C CYS A 53 49.77 -25.81 34.14
N SER A 54 48.89 -25.25 34.98
CA SER A 54 48.47 -23.85 35.09
C SER A 54 47.41 -23.30 34.12
N ALA A 55 46.40 -22.70 34.76
CA ALA A 55 45.24 -22.07 34.17
C ALA A 55 45.54 -20.65 33.67
N SER A 56 45.01 -20.33 32.50
CA SER A 56 44.68 -18.95 32.09
C SER A 56 43.51 -19.04 31.10
N GLY A 57 42.40 -18.40 31.43
CA GLY A 57 41.21 -18.34 30.59
C GLY A 57 41.53 -17.71 29.24
N ILE A 58 41.23 -18.45 28.19
CA ILE A 58 41.10 -17.93 26.83
C ILE A 58 39.58 -17.74 26.64
N PRO A 59 39.08 -16.54 26.30
CA PRO A 59 37.74 -16.44 25.77
C PRO A 59 37.77 -17.18 24.44
N SER A 60 37.03 -18.28 24.35
CA SER A 60 36.74 -18.93 23.08
C SER A 60 35.93 -17.95 22.25
N THR A 61 36.61 -17.12 21.46
CA THR A 61 35.98 -16.47 20.31
C THR A 61 35.65 -17.60 19.35
N GLU A 62 34.37 -17.98 19.32
CA GLU A 62 33.85 -18.78 18.23
C GLU A 62 34.20 -18.07 16.90
N PRO A 63 34.54 -18.81 15.82
CA PRO A 63 34.87 -18.18 14.56
C PRO A 63 33.71 -17.26 14.12
N PRO A 64 33.97 -16.09 13.51
CA PRO A 64 32.90 -15.16 13.07
C PRO A 64 31.83 -15.82 12.18
N TYR A 65 32.18 -16.92 11.51
CA TYR A 65 31.26 -17.77 10.77
C TYR A 65 30.19 -18.49 11.63
N VAL A 66 30.55 -18.97 12.82
CA VAL A 66 29.62 -19.66 13.74
C VAL A 66 28.66 -18.65 14.36
N GLU A 67 29.16 -17.48 14.73
CA GLU A 67 28.35 -16.39 15.27
C GLU A 67 27.33 -15.87 14.23
N GLU A 68 27.74 -15.76 12.96
CA GLU A 68 26.84 -15.40 11.85
C GLU A 68 25.82 -16.51 11.55
N MET A 69 26.21 -17.79 11.62
CA MET A 69 25.28 -18.91 11.47
C MET A 69 24.23 -18.93 12.59
N LEU A 70 24.65 -18.77 13.84
CA LEU A 70 23.76 -18.72 15.00
C LEU A 70 22.82 -17.50 14.93
N ALA A 71 23.31 -16.35 14.48
CA ALA A 71 22.48 -15.16 14.25
C ALA A 71 21.40 -15.39 13.18
N ARG A 72 21.75 -16.06 12.07
CA ARG A 72 20.79 -16.43 11.00
C ARG A 72 19.76 -17.46 11.48
N GLU A 73 20.16 -18.45 12.27
CA GLU A 73 19.26 -19.46 12.82
C GLU A 73 18.29 -18.86 13.86
N ASN A 74 18.78 -17.96 14.71
CA ASN A 74 17.96 -17.20 15.65
C ASN A 74 16.98 -16.25 14.94
N ALA A 75 17.38 -15.58 13.86
CA ALA A 75 16.48 -14.76 13.04
C ALA A 75 15.37 -15.61 12.39
N ARG A 76 15.72 -16.77 11.84
CA ARG A 76 14.76 -17.70 11.22
C ARG A 76 13.72 -18.21 12.23
N THR A 77 14.16 -18.53 13.45
CA THR A 77 13.26 -18.99 14.53
C THR A 77 12.30 -17.87 14.94
N ARG A 78 12.80 -16.65 15.18
CA ARG A 78 11.95 -15.48 15.52
C ARG A 78 10.90 -15.19 14.44
N ASN A 79 11.27 -15.26 13.16
CA ASN A 79 10.31 -15.04 12.07
C ASN A 79 9.26 -16.14 11.97
N THR A 80 9.62 -17.38 12.28
CA THR A 80 8.65 -18.48 12.32
C THR A 80 7.59 -18.23 13.39
N GLU A 81 8.02 -17.80 14.58
CA GLU A 81 7.11 -17.44 15.67
C GLU A 81 6.25 -16.21 15.35
N ARG A 82 6.84 -15.14 14.79
CA ARG A 82 6.11 -13.94 14.33
C ARG A 82 5.03 -14.31 13.32
N LYS A 83 5.37 -15.10 12.29
CA LYS A 83 4.42 -15.58 11.28
C LYS A 83 3.28 -16.39 11.91
N ALA A 84 3.58 -17.24 12.91
CA ALA A 84 2.56 -18.00 13.61
C ALA A 84 1.59 -17.10 14.40
N ARG A 85 2.10 -16.06 15.07
CA ARG A 85 1.27 -15.06 15.77
C ARG A 85 0.40 -14.26 14.80
N ILE A 86 0.97 -13.78 13.70
CA ILE A 86 0.21 -13.06 12.65
C ILE A 86 -0.90 -13.95 12.07
N ARG A 87 -0.59 -15.21 11.74
CA ARG A 87 -1.57 -16.20 11.23
C ARG A 87 -2.71 -16.44 12.21
N LYS A 88 -2.41 -16.65 13.49
CA LYS A 88 -3.42 -16.82 14.54
C LYS A 88 -4.39 -15.63 14.56
N HIS A 89 -3.86 -14.41 14.42
CA HIS A 89 -4.66 -13.19 14.47
C HIS A 89 -5.51 -12.96 13.21
N LEU A 90 -5.03 -13.36 12.03
CA LEU A 90 -5.81 -13.38 10.79
C LEU A 90 -7.02 -14.31 10.89
N GLU A 91 -6.84 -15.51 11.47
CA GLU A 91 -7.89 -16.51 11.61
C GLU A 91 -8.92 -16.14 12.68
N LYS A 92 -8.43 -15.62 13.82
CA LYS A 92 -9.24 -15.27 14.98
C LYS A 92 -8.82 -13.89 15.50
N PRO A 93 -9.51 -12.83 15.05
CA PRO A 93 -9.32 -11.49 15.58
C PRO A 93 -9.52 -11.48 17.10
N GLU A 94 -8.55 -10.93 17.82
CA GLU A 94 -8.66 -10.73 19.27
C GLU A 94 -9.06 -9.28 19.53
N PHE A 95 -10.15 -9.07 20.27
CA PHE A 95 -10.66 -7.74 20.60
C PHE A 95 -10.32 -7.37 22.04
N SER A 96 -9.75 -6.18 22.23
CA SER A 96 -9.46 -5.65 23.57
C SER A 96 -10.75 -5.22 24.28
N PRO A 97 -10.84 -5.44 25.61
CA PRO A 97 -11.93 -4.88 26.41
C PRO A 97 -11.94 -3.36 26.39
N SER A 98 -13.13 -2.77 26.23
CA SER A 98 -13.37 -1.35 26.40
C SER A 98 -13.93 -1.09 27.79
N ALA A 99 -13.19 -0.34 28.61
CA ALA A 99 -13.65 0.01 29.95
C ALA A 99 -14.91 0.89 29.91
N TYR A 100 -15.00 1.80 28.94
CA TYR A 100 -16.17 2.63 28.71
C TYR A 100 -17.42 1.81 28.41
N ASP A 101 -17.36 0.92 27.43
CA ASP A 101 -18.51 0.09 27.04
C ASP A 101 -18.87 -0.93 28.12
N THR A 102 -17.87 -1.51 28.78
CA THR A 102 -18.10 -2.42 29.91
C THR A 102 -18.81 -1.71 31.07
N ALA A 103 -18.49 -0.44 31.33
CA ALA A 103 -19.21 0.37 32.32
C ALA A 103 -20.67 0.61 31.95
N TRP A 104 -20.97 0.87 30.68
CA TRP A 104 -22.36 0.99 30.21
C TRP A 104 -23.13 -0.32 30.34
N VAL A 105 -22.53 -1.45 29.94
CA VAL A 105 -23.15 -2.78 30.10
C VAL A 105 -23.36 -3.11 31.57
N ALA A 106 -22.41 -2.78 32.45
CA ALA A 106 -22.53 -2.97 33.89
C ALA A 106 -23.70 -2.18 34.51
N MET A 107 -24.14 -1.08 33.89
CA MET A 107 -25.26 -0.28 34.37
C MET A 107 -26.64 -0.86 34.01
N VAL A 108 -26.75 -1.86 33.13
CA VAL A 108 -28.03 -2.42 32.70
C VAL A 108 -28.73 -3.10 33.88
N PRO A 109 -29.95 -2.66 34.28
CA PRO A 109 -30.66 -3.26 35.41
C PRO A 109 -31.32 -4.58 35.02
N LEU A 110 -31.46 -5.49 35.98
CA LEU A 110 -32.21 -6.73 35.79
C LEU A 110 -33.72 -6.40 35.54
N PRO A 111 -34.35 -6.93 34.47
CA PRO A 111 -35.71 -6.55 34.07
C PRO A 111 -36.81 -6.80 35.12
N ASP A 112 -36.72 -7.91 35.86
CA ASP A 112 -37.81 -8.44 36.69
C ASP A 112 -37.71 -8.10 38.19
N THR A 113 -36.69 -7.35 38.60
CA THR A 113 -36.56 -6.84 39.97
C THR A 113 -36.87 -5.34 40.00
N ASN A 114 -36.96 -4.71 41.17
CA ASN A 114 -37.09 -3.25 41.33
C ASN A 114 -35.92 -2.43 40.73
N ARG A 115 -35.20 -2.95 39.72
CA ARG A 115 -34.00 -2.43 39.08
C ARG A 115 -32.85 -2.20 40.07
N GLN A 116 -32.80 -3.02 41.12
CA GLN A 116 -31.85 -2.90 42.24
C GLN A 116 -30.59 -3.74 42.07
N ALA A 117 -30.53 -4.62 41.05
CA ALA A 117 -29.38 -5.46 40.74
C ALA A 117 -28.95 -5.31 39.27
N PRO A 118 -27.63 -5.45 38.98
CA PRO A 118 -27.13 -5.47 37.62
C PRO A 118 -27.57 -6.75 36.90
N CYS A 119 -27.94 -6.62 35.61
CA CYS A 119 -28.17 -7.75 34.73
C CYS A 119 -26.86 -8.50 34.43
N PHE A 120 -25.72 -7.78 34.45
CA PHE A 120 -24.39 -8.31 34.15
C PHE A 120 -23.41 -8.05 35.32
N PRO A 121 -23.56 -8.74 36.47
CA PRO A 121 -22.70 -8.53 37.66
C PRO A 121 -21.21 -8.75 37.37
N GLN A 122 -20.87 -9.64 36.44
CA GLN A 122 -19.49 -9.89 36.00
C GLN A 122 -18.82 -8.66 35.38
N CYS A 123 -19.58 -7.74 34.75
CA CYS A 123 -19.03 -6.48 34.24
C CYS A 123 -18.72 -5.49 35.37
N VAL A 124 -19.52 -5.50 36.44
CA VAL A 124 -19.23 -4.71 37.65
C VAL A 124 -17.95 -5.21 38.32
N GLU A 125 -17.80 -6.53 38.43
CA GLU A 125 -16.60 -7.16 39.00
C GLU A 125 -15.35 -6.85 38.16
N TRP A 126 -15.47 -6.91 36.83
CA TRP A 126 -14.35 -6.54 35.96
C TRP A 126 -13.90 -5.10 36.18
N ILE A 127 -14.82 -4.15 36.34
CA ILE A 127 -14.47 -2.74 36.63
C ILE A 127 -13.70 -2.63 37.94
N LEU A 128 -14.13 -3.33 39.00
CA LEU A 128 -13.43 -3.34 40.30
C LEU A 128 -12.02 -3.91 40.18
N GLN A 129 -11.80 -4.91 39.33
CA GLN A 129 -10.51 -5.59 39.18
C GLN A 129 -9.53 -4.90 38.22
N ASN A 130 -9.99 -3.95 37.39
CA ASN A 130 -9.20 -3.40 36.27
C ASN A 130 -8.95 -1.88 36.37
N GLN A 131 -8.96 -1.31 37.57
CA GLN A 131 -8.52 0.09 37.77
C GLN A 131 -6.98 0.15 37.76
N HIS A 132 -6.42 1.11 37.01
CA HIS A 132 -4.99 1.38 37.02
C HIS A 132 -4.54 1.97 38.37
N CYS A 133 -3.23 1.87 38.67
CA CYS A 133 -2.65 2.47 39.88
C CYS A 133 -2.80 4.00 39.95
N SER A 134 -2.96 4.66 38.80
CA SER A 134 -3.26 6.09 38.68
C SER A 134 -4.68 6.45 39.12
N GLY A 135 -5.57 5.47 39.30
CA GLY A 135 -7.00 5.67 39.55
C GLY A 135 -7.87 5.69 38.28
N SER A 136 -7.28 5.57 37.09
CA SER A 136 -8.02 5.61 35.82
C SER A 136 -8.46 4.23 35.32
N TRP A 137 -9.39 4.23 34.36
CA TRP A 137 -9.73 3.09 33.50
C TRP A 137 -9.53 3.45 32.03
N GLY A 138 -9.17 2.47 31.20
CA GLY A 138 -8.88 2.65 29.77
C GLY A 138 -7.51 2.10 29.37
N ILE A 139 -7.16 2.17 28.09
CA ILE A 139 -5.87 1.65 27.59
C ILE A 139 -4.77 2.70 27.82
N ASN A 140 -3.90 2.47 28.80
CA ASN A 140 -2.68 3.25 29.03
C ASN A 140 -1.44 2.46 28.60
N GLN A 141 -1.37 2.13 27.31
CA GLN A 141 -0.15 1.57 26.74
C GLN A 141 0.85 2.73 26.59
N PHE A 142 2.05 2.59 27.14
CA PHE A 142 3.20 3.51 27.01
C PHE A 142 3.33 4.68 28.00
N GLY A 143 2.57 4.72 29.10
CA GLY A 143 2.76 5.76 30.13
C GLY A 143 2.49 7.19 29.63
N LEU A 144 1.63 7.31 28.62
CA LEU A 144 1.22 8.58 28.04
C LEU A 144 0.43 9.42 29.05
N LEU A 145 0.53 10.74 28.91
CA LEU A 145 -0.31 11.71 29.62
C LEU A 145 -1.80 11.38 29.46
N ALA A 146 -2.61 11.72 30.47
CA ALA A 146 -4.06 11.55 30.43
C ALA A 146 -4.64 12.16 29.14
N ASN A 147 -5.54 11.42 28.49
CA ASN A 147 -6.24 11.87 27.29
C ASN A 147 -7.76 11.80 27.52
N LYS A 148 -8.51 12.34 26.56
CA LYS A 148 -9.98 12.41 26.63
C LYS A 148 -10.64 11.03 26.69
N ASP A 149 -10.05 10.00 26.08
CA ASP A 149 -10.54 8.61 26.10
C ASP A 149 -10.46 7.98 27.49
N ILE A 150 -9.32 8.16 28.17
CA ILE A 150 -9.12 7.67 29.55
C ILE A 150 -10.05 8.41 30.53
N LEU A 151 -10.22 9.72 30.37
CA LEU A 151 -11.16 10.50 31.19
C LEU A 151 -12.60 10.02 31.00
N LEU A 152 -13.01 9.80 29.76
CA LEU A 152 -14.34 9.30 29.42
C LEU A 152 -14.59 7.90 30.03
N SER A 153 -13.65 6.98 29.83
CA SER A 153 -13.70 5.63 30.39
C SER A 153 -13.74 5.62 31.93
N THR A 154 -12.92 6.46 32.56
CA THR A 154 -12.85 6.59 34.03
C THR A 154 -14.17 7.11 34.59
N LEU A 155 -14.74 8.15 33.98
CA LEU A 155 -16.02 8.72 34.40
C LEU A 155 -17.17 7.70 34.26
N ALA A 156 -17.21 6.93 33.17
CA ALA A 156 -18.20 5.89 32.98
C ALA A 156 -18.11 4.81 34.07
N CYS A 157 -16.90 4.35 34.38
CA CYS A 157 -16.67 3.35 35.44
C CYS A 157 -17.11 3.87 36.82
N ILE A 158 -16.80 5.12 37.17
CA ILE A 158 -17.25 5.75 38.43
C ILE A 158 -18.78 5.76 38.53
N ILE A 159 -19.47 6.16 37.45
CA ILE A 159 -20.93 6.21 37.41
C ILE A 159 -21.52 4.79 37.59
N ALA A 160 -20.94 3.80 36.92
CA ALA A 160 -21.38 2.41 37.04
C ALA A 160 -21.23 1.87 38.48
N LEU A 161 -20.09 2.11 39.13
CA LEU A 161 -19.85 1.72 40.53
C LEU A 161 -20.80 2.46 41.49
N LYS A 162 -21.00 3.76 41.29
CA LYS A 162 -21.89 4.58 42.11
C LYS A 162 -23.35 4.13 41.98
N LYS A 163 -23.79 3.72 40.78
CA LYS A 163 -25.16 3.23 40.53
C LYS A 163 -25.51 2.02 41.42
N TRP A 164 -24.55 1.13 41.64
CA TRP A 164 -24.72 -0.07 42.47
C TRP A 164 -24.22 0.10 43.91
N ASN A 165 -23.74 1.30 44.26
CA ASN A 165 -23.17 1.63 45.57
C ASN A 165 -22.05 0.67 46.02
N VAL A 166 -21.15 0.33 45.10
CA VAL A 166 -19.98 -0.55 45.34
C VAL A 166 -18.67 0.18 45.05
N GLY A 167 -17.54 -0.30 45.59
CA GLY A 167 -16.21 0.19 45.22
C GLY A 167 -15.91 1.64 45.62
N SER A 168 -16.26 2.08 46.83
CA SER A 168 -16.02 3.45 47.33
C SER A 168 -14.60 3.95 47.12
N ASP A 169 -13.60 3.10 47.38
CA ASP A 169 -12.19 3.46 47.24
C ASP A 169 -11.79 3.64 45.76
N HIS A 170 -12.37 2.83 44.87
CA HIS A 170 -12.16 2.94 43.43
C HIS A 170 -12.77 4.24 42.90
N ILE A 171 -13.97 4.60 43.37
CA ILE A 171 -14.63 5.88 43.06
C ILE A 171 -13.75 7.05 43.50
N SER A 172 -13.27 7.04 44.75
CA SER A 172 -12.42 8.12 45.29
C SER A 172 -11.16 8.34 44.46
N ARG A 173 -10.41 7.27 44.14
CA ARG A 173 -9.21 7.35 43.28
C ARG A 173 -9.53 7.82 41.87
N GLY A 174 -10.66 7.39 41.30
CA GLY A 174 -11.09 7.82 39.96
C GLY A 174 -11.45 9.30 39.91
N LEU A 175 -12.14 9.82 40.93
CA LEU A 175 -12.46 11.24 41.05
C LEU A 175 -11.19 12.08 41.17
N GLU A 176 -10.22 11.62 41.96
CA GLU A 176 -8.92 12.28 42.08
C GLU A 176 -8.16 12.30 40.74
N PHE A 177 -8.16 11.20 39.99
CA PHE A 177 -7.58 11.14 38.66
C PHE A 177 -8.23 12.15 37.70
N ILE A 178 -9.57 12.21 37.66
CA ILE A 178 -10.30 13.16 36.82
C ILE A 178 -9.96 14.60 37.23
N GLY A 179 -9.92 14.91 38.53
CA GLY A 179 -9.61 16.26 39.01
C GLY A 179 -8.20 16.72 38.63
N ARG A 180 -7.20 15.84 38.78
CA ARG A 180 -5.81 16.13 38.38
C ARG A 180 -5.66 16.39 36.88
N ASN A 181 -6.54 15.83 36.05
CA ASN A 181 -6.44 15.87 34.59
C ASN A 181 -7.62 16.62 33.93
N ILE A 182 -8.39 17.41 34.67
CA ILE A 182 -9.64 18.01 34.15
C ILE A 182 -9.39 19.01 33.01
N SER A 183 -8.22 19.66 33.00
CA SER A 183 -7.80 20.61 31.96
C SER A 183 -7.75 19.97 30.57
N THR A 184 -7.45 18.68 30.47
CA THR A 184 -7.43 17.88 29.23
C THR A 184 -8.79 17.90 28.50
N VAL A 185 -9.91 18.07 29.23
CA VAL A 185 -11.25 18.12 28.63
C VAL A 185 -11.40 19.33 27.71
N MET A 186 -10.83 20.46 28.10
CA MET A 186 -10.93 21.74 27.38
C MET A 186 -9.81 21.95 26.36
N ASP A 187 -8.78 21.10 26.37
CA ASP A 187 -7.65 21.20 25.46
C ASP A 187 -8.07 20.83 24.03
N LYS A 188 -7.91 21.77 23.10
CA LYS A 188 -8.26 21.56 21.67
C LYS A 188 -7.20 20.80 20.89
N GLN A 189 -5.95 20.73 21.38
CA GLN A 189 -4.87 19.98 20.75
C GLN A 189 -5.00 18.47 21.00
N ILE A 190 -5.67 18.09 22.09
CA ILE A 190 -5.91 16.68 22.41
C ILE A 190 -7.11 16.18 21.60
N VAL A 191 -6.85 15.19 20.74
CA VAL A 191 -7.88 14.53 19.92
C VAL A 191 -9.01 13.99 20.80
N SER A 192 -10.24 14.35 20.46
CA SER A 192 -11.46 13.92 21.15
C SER A 192 -12.00 12.60 20.55
N PRO A 193 -12.48 11.66 21.38
CA PRO A 193 -13.37 10.59 20.91
C PRO A 193 -14.63 11.15 20.24
N ILE A 194 -15.25 10.34 19.39
CA ILE A 194 -16.50 10.70 18.71
C ILE A 194 -17.57 11.01 19.76
N GLY A 195 -18.23 12.17 19.64
CA GLY A 195 -19.29 12.57 20.57
C GLY A 195 -18.82 13.08 21.94
N PHE A 196 -17.51 13.18 22.20
CA PHE A 196 -16.98 13.54 23.52
C PHE A 196 -17.58 14.82 24.11
N ASN A 197 -17.76 15.87 23.29
CA ASN A 197 -18.30 17.16 23.72
C ASN A 197 -19.78 17.10 24.14
N LEU A 198 -20.49 16.01 23.83
CA LEU A 198 -21.85 15.75 24.32
C LEU A 198 -21.84 14.75 25.47
N ILE A 199 -21.12 13.63 25.27
CA ILE A 199 -21.14 12.47 26.16
C ILE A 199 -20.48 12.80 27.49
N PHE A 200 -19.25 13.30 27.48
CA PHE A 200 -18.49 13.55 28.71
C PHE A 200 -19.18 14.59 29.60
N PRO A 201 -19.55 15.79 29.11
CA PRO A 201 -20.30 16.74 29.93
C PRO A 201 -21.66 16.23 30.41
N GLY A 202 -22.35 15.42 29.58
CA GLY A 202 -23.64 14.81 29.94
C GLY A 202 -23.51 13.86 31.13
N MET A 203 -22.55 12.94 31.05
CA MET A 203 -22.18 12.04 32.14
C MET A 203 -21.68 12.79 33.37
N PHE A 204 -20.88 13.83 33.18
CA PHE A 204 -20.31 14.63 34.29
C PHE A 204 -21.43 15.31 35.09
N ASN A 205 -22.40 15.92 34.41
CA ASN A 205 -23.57 16.51 35.06
C ASN A 205 -24.44 15.45 35.75
N HIS A 206 -24.57 14.25 35.16
CA HIS A 206 -25.29 13.15 35.78
C HIS A 206 -24.61 12.67 37.06
N ALA A 207 -23.28 12.53 37.06
CA ALA A 207 -22.49 12.16 38.23
C ALA A 207 -22.68 13.15 39.39
N ILE A 208 -22.67 14.46 39.12
CA ILE A 208 -22.96 15.50 40.13
C ILE A 208 -24.36 15.30 40.72
N ARG A 209 -25.37 15.04 39.88
CA ARG A 209 -26.75 14.78 40.34
C ARG A 209 -26.89 13.48 41.15
N MET A 210 -25.96 12.53 41.00
CA MET A 210 -25.86 11.33 41.83
C MET A 210 -25.15 11.57 43.18
N GLY A 211 -24.76 12.82 43.46
CA GLY A 211 -24.06 13.21 44.69
C GLY A 211 -22.57 12.90 44.69
N LEU A 212 -21.92 12.85 43.52
CA LEU A 212 -20.47 12.75 43.41
C LEU A 212 -19.84 14.16 43.41
N GLU A 213 -18.83 14.35 44.24
CA GLU A 213 -18.08 15.60 44.35
C GLU A 213 -16.73 15.48 43.63
N PHE A 214 -16.48 16.34 42.66
CA PHE A 214 -15.23 16.35 41.89
C PHE A 214 -14.25 17.39 42.48
N PRO A 215 -12.96 17.06 42.67
CA PRO A 215 -11.97 17.99 43.17
C PRO A 215 -11.50 18.95 42.06
N VAL A 216 -12.41 19.79 41.57
CA VAL A 216 -12.21 20.73 40.46
C VAL A 216 -12.80 22.10 40.80
N ARG A 217 -12.38 23.15 40.11
CA ARG A 217 -12.92 24.51 40.37
C ARG A 217 -14.28 24.66 39.71
N GLU A 218 -15.11 25.53 40.26
CA GLU A 218 -16.44 25.86 39.69
C GLU A 218 -16.34 26.39 38.25
N THR A 219 -15.25 27.08 37.92
CA THR A 219 -14.95 27.54 36.56
C THR A 219 -14.73 26.37 35.59
N ASP A 220 -14.11 25.29 36.04
CA ASP A 220 -13.86 24.10 35.22
C ASP A 220 -15.18 23.37 34.95
N ILE A 221 -16.05 23.25 35.97
CA ILE A 221 -17.41 22.70 35.84
C ILE A 221 -18.22 23.49 34.82
N SER A 222 -18.24 24.82 34.97
CA SER A 222 -18.96 25.73 34.08
C SER A 222 -18.46 25.63 32.64
N GLY A 223 -17.13 25.52 32.45
CA GLY A 223 -16.52 25.33 31.14
C GLY A 223 -16.95 24.03 30.44
N ILE A 224 -16.96 22.91 31.17
CA ILE A 224 -17.38 21.60 30.66
C ILE A 224 -18.86 21.61 30.24
N LEU A 225 -19.73 22.19 31.08
CA LEU A 225 -21.16 22.32 30.74
C LEU A 225 -21.38 23.24 29.54
N HIS A 226 -20.58 24.30 29.42
CA HIS A 226 -20.63 25.20 28.27
C HIS A 226 -20.21 24.51 26.96
N LEU A 227 -19.23 23.59 26.98
CA LEU A 227 -18.89 22.78 25.80
C LEU A 227 -20.12 22.04 25.25
N ARG A 228 -20.91 21.45 26.15
CA ARG A 228 -22.15 20.74 25.77
C ARG A 228 -23.16 21.69 25.16
N GLU A 229 -23.37 22.84 25.78
CA GLU A 229 -24.32 23.83 25.29
C GLU A 229 -23.94 24.35 23.90
N MET A 230 -22.65 24.63 23.67
CA MET A 230 -22.15 25.03 22.36
C MET A 230 -22.41 23.96 21.30
N GLU A 231 -22.15 22.69 21.61
CA GLU A 231 -22.37 21.58 20.68
C GLU A 231 -23.87 21.35 20.39
N LEU A 232 -24.73 21.47 21.42
CA LEU A 232 -26.19 21.42 21.24
C LEU A 232 -26.70 22.57 20.36
N ARG A 233 -26.17 23.79 20.52
CA ARG A 233 -26.52 24.95 19.67
C ARG A 233 -26.05 24.75 18.23
N ARG A 234 -24.85 24.20 18.02
CA ARG A 234 -24.35 23.82 16.69
C ARG A 234 -25.31 22.84 16.02
N LEU A 235 -25.70 21.79 16.75
CA LEU A 235 -26.64 20.79 16.26
C LEU A 235 -28.02 21.37 15.97
N ALA A 236 -28.55 22.27 16.80
CA ALA A 236 -29.86 22.87 16.60
C ALA A 236 -29.97 23.69 15.31
N GLY A 237 -28.86 24.27 14.84
CA GLY A 237 -28.81 25.04 13.58
C GLY A 237 -28.61 24.20 12.32
N GLU A 238 -28.43 22.88 12.43
CA GLU A 238 -28.17 21.98 11.31
C GLU A 238 -29.41 21.15 10.94
N GLU A 239 -29.80 21.14 9.67
CA GLU A 239 -30.82 20.26 9.11
C GLU A 239 -30.15 19.27 8.14
N SER A 240 -29.89 18.04 8.60
CA SER A 240 -29.37 16.95 7.76
C SER A 240 -29.72 15.58 8.35
N ASN A 241 -29.88 14.56 7.51
CA ASN A 241 -30.11 13.18 7.98
C ASN A 241 -28.86 12.60 8.66
N GLY A 242 -27.66 13.09 8.29
CA GLY A 242 -26.40 12.73 8.96
C GLY A 242 -26.38 13.15 10.42
N LYS A 243 -26.93 14.33 10.74
CA LYS A 243 -27.13 14.79 12.12
C LYS A 243 -28.04 13.84 12.90
N GLU A 244 -29.15 13.39 12.32
CA GLU A 244 -30.06 12.45 13.01
C GLU A 244 -29.37 11.14 13.35
N THR A 245 -28.58 10.60 12.42
CA THR A 245 -27.74 9.41 12.64
C THR A 245 -26.71 9.63 13.74
N TYR A 246 -25.98 10.75 13.71
CA TYR A 246 -25.04 11.13 14.76
C TYR A 246 -25.71 11.30 16.12
N LEU A 247 -26.87 11.94 16.16
CA LEU A 247 -27.65 12.11 17.38
C LEU A 247 -28.10 10.74 17.92
N ALA A 248 -28.63 9.84 17.10
CA ALA A 248 -28.99 8.49 17.53
C ALA A 248 -27.78 7.72 18.10
N PHE A 249 -26.58 7.96 17.54
CA PHE A 249 -25.33 7.35 18.00
C PHE A 249 -24.85 7.87 19.38
N VAL A 250 -25.20 9.10 19.78
CA VAL A 250 -24.72 9.74 21.02
C VAL A 250 -25.81 10.07 22.04
N ALA A 251 -27.09 10.04 21.67
CA ALA A 251 -28.19 10.62 22.46
C ALA A 251 -28.38 9.94 23.81
N GLU A 252 -28.41 8.61 23.82
CA GLU A 252 -28.68 7.82 25.04
C GLU A 252 -27.48 7.84 25.99
N GLU A 253 -26.26 7.75 25.46
CA GLU A 253 -25.03 7.81 26.26
C GLU A 253 -24.76 9.22 26.79
N GLY A 254 -25.05 10.25 25.99
CA GLY A 254 -24.93 11.65 26.38
C GLY A 254 -26.04 12.13 27.31
N LEU A 255 -27.01 11.28 27.66
CA LEU A 255 -28.15 11.59 28.52
C LEU A 255 -28.88 12.85 28.05
N VAL A 256 -29.15 12.93 26.73
CA VAL A 256 -29.82 14.05 26.08
C VAL A 256 -31.17 13.59 25.53
N SER A 257 -32.26 14.31 25.84
CA SER A 257 -33.60 14.06 25.25
C SER A 257 -33.80 14.86 23.96
N LEU A 258 -32.91 14.69 22.97
CA LEU A 258 -32.96 15.46 21.71
C LEU A 258 -33.77 14.82 20.58
N LEU A 259 -33.87 13.49 20.57
CA LEU A 259 -34.65 12.72 19.59
C LEU A 259 -35.80 12.01 20.30
N ASP A 260 -36.86 11.67 19.57
CA ASP A 260 -37.82 10.69 20.09
C ASP A 260 -37.08 9.36 20.25
N ARG A 261 -37.25 8.72 21.42
CA ARG A 261 -36.66 7.40 21.72
C ARG A 261 -37.14 6.32 20.75
N ASN A 262 -38.26 6.54 20.07
CA ASN A 262 -38.73 5.67 19.00
C ASN A 262 -37.87 5.82 17.72
N GLU A 263 -37.39 7.02 17.41
CA GLU A 263 -36.56 7.29 16.23
C GLU A 263 -35.16 6.67 16.36
N VAL A 264 -34.60 6.61 17.57
CA VAL A 264 -33.30 5.93 17.83
C VAL A 264 -33.37 4.44 17.45
N MET A 265 -34.54 3.81 17.59
CA MET A 265 -34.71 2.38 17.25
C MET A 265 -34.72 2.11 15.76
N ASN A 266 -34.85 3.13 14.90
CA ASN A 266 -34.70 2.97 13.46
C ASN A 266 -33.28 2.54 13.07
N PHE A 267 -32.31 2.71 13.97
CA PHE A 267 -30.91 2.31 13.78
C PHE A 267 -30.56 0.97 14.45
N GLN A 268 -31.55 0.22 14.97
CA GLN A 268 -31.33 -1.11 15.53
C GLN A 268 -31.07 -2.11 14.39
N ARG A 269 -29.92 -2.80 14.46
CA ARG A 269 -29.52 -3.82 13.49
C ARG A 269 -30.23 -5.15 13.73
N LYS A 270 -30.15 -6.09 12.78
CA LYS A 270 -30.76 -7.43 12.91
C LYS A 270 -30.30 -8.20 14.14
N ASN A 271 -29.05 -8.00 14.56
CA ASN A 271 -28.49 -8.62 15.76
C ASN A 271 -29.00 -8.01 17.08
N GLY A 272 -29.83 -6.96 17.03
CA GLY A 272 -30.39 -6.26 18.19
C GLY A 272 -29.56 -5.09 18.71
N SER A 273 -28.35 -4.89 18.19
CA SER A 273 -27.48 -3.77 18.56
C SER A 273 -27.94 -2.45 17.96
N LEU A 274 -27.52 -1.36 18.59
CA LEU A 274 -27.45 -0.06 17.93
C LEU A 274 -26.04 0.12 17.35
N PHE A 275 -25.96 0.20 16.02
CA PHE A 275 -24.71 0.42 15.28
C PHE A 275 -23.57 -0.59 15.57
N ASN A 276 -23.83 -1.75 16.16
CA ASN A 276 -22.84 -2.69 16.72
C ASN A 276 -22.06 -2.18 17.97
N TYR A 277 -22.53 -1.12 18.64
CA TYR A 277 -21.85 -0.57 19.83
C TYR A 277 -22.52 -1.05 21.12
N PRO A 278 -21.81 -1.77 22.02
CA PRO A 278 -22.36 -2.20 23.29
C PRO A 278 -22.77 -1.04 24.20
N ALA A 279 -22.02 0.05 24.29
CA ALA A 279 -22.41 1.22 25.08
C ALA A 279 -23.75 1.81 24.64
N ALA A 280 -23.93 2.07 23.34
CA ALA A 280 -25.17 2.64 22.79
C ALA A 280 -26.37 1.73 23.06
N THR A 281 -26.18 0.42 22.87
CA THR A 281 -27.22 -0.59 23.10
C THR A 281 -27.58 -0.69 24.59
N ALA A 282 -26.58 -0.66 25.48
CA ALA A 282 -26.78 -0.67 26.92
C ALA A 282 -27.46 0.60 27.44
N ALA A 283 -27.11 1.77 26.89
CA ALA A 283 -27.72 3.04 27.26
C ALA A 283 -29.24 3.04 27.03
N VAL A 284 -29.71 2.45 25.92
CA VAL A 284 -31.15 2.23 25.70
C VAL A 284 -31.75 1.36 26.80
N LEU A 285 -31.13 0.21 27.12
CA LEU A 285 -31.64 -0.73 28.12
C LEU A 285 -31.67 -0.18 29.55
N VAL A 286 -30.78 0.75 29.87
CA VAL A 286 -30.79 1.46 31.16
C VAL A 286 -32.08 2.26 31.33
N HIS A 287 -32.66 2.76 30.26
CA HIS A 287 -33.84 3.64 30.28
C HIS A 287 -35.14 2.95 29.85
N ARG A 288 -35.10 2.05 28.86
CA ARG A 288 -36.24 1.35 28.26
C ARG A 288 -35.90 -0.12 28.03
N TYR A 289 -36.83 -1.01 28.38
CA TYR A 289 -36.69 -2.43 28.08
C TYR A 289 -36.84 -2.71 26.57
N ASP A 290 -35.94 -3.51 26.00
CA ASP A 290 -36.00 -4.02 24.63
C ASP A 290 -35.40 -5.42 24.55
N ASP A 291 -36.17 -6.40 24.08
CA ASP A 291 -35.78 -7.81 24.07
C ASP A 291 -34.54 -8.06 23.18
N LYS A 292 -34.49 -7.42 22.01
CA LYS A 292 -33.42 -7.64 21.02
C LYS A 292 -32.09 -7.05 21.49
N ALA A 293 -32.11 -5.84 22.04
CA ALA A 293 -30.95 -5.20 22.65
C ALA A 293 -30.41 -6.04 23.82
N LEU A 294 -31.29 -6.61 24.64
CA LEU A 294 -30.89 -7.47 25.74
C LEU A 294 -30.27 -8.79 25.24
N GLN A 295 -30.86 -9.41 24.21
CA GLN A 295 -30.30 -10.60 23.56
C GLN A 295 -28.90 -10.33 23.00
N TYR A 296 -28.69 -9.18 22.35
CA TYR A 296 -27.38 -8.76 21.86
C TYR A 296 -26.33 -8.68 22.99
N LEU A 297 -26.63 -7.96 24.07
CA LEU A 297 -25.68 -7.84 25.20
C LEU A 297 -25.43 -9.17 25.89
N ASN A 298 -26.45 -10.02 26.06
CA ASN A 298 -26.29 -11.38 26.58
C ASN A 298 -25.33 -12.20 25.70
N SER A 299 -25.51 -12.13 24.37
CA SER A 299 -24.63 -12.80 23.43
C SER A 299 -23.19 -12.32 23.57
N ILE A 300 -22.95 -11.01 23.58
CA ILE A 300 -21.59 -10.45 23.70
C ILE A 300 -20.94 -10.84 25.02
N VAL A 301 -21.66 -10.67 26.14
CA VAL A 301 -21.13 -11.02 27.46
C VAL A 301 -20.86 -12.53 27.56
N SER A 302 -21.64 -13.38 26.88
CA SER A 302 -21.33 -14.82 26.81
C SER A 302 -20.05 -15.14 26.03
N ILE A 303 -19.71 -14.32 25.02
CA ILE A 303 -18.52 -14.50 24.17
C ILE A 303 -17.26 -14.01 24.89
N PHE A 304 -17.33 -12.82 25.51
CA PHE A 304 -16.17 -12.15 26.10
C PHE A 304 -16.05 -12.32 27.63
N GLY A 305 -17.04 -12.96 28.26
CA GLY A 305 -17.05 -13.28 29.69
C GLY A 305 -17.43 -12.08 30.56
N SER A 306 -16.45 -11.28 30.98
CA SER A 306 -16.65 -10.24 32.01
C SER A 306 -16.53 -8.81 31.50
N ALA A 307 -16.08 -8.60 30.27
CA ALA A 307 -15.93 -7.28 29.67
C ALA A 307 -16.25 -7.32 28.18
N VAL A 308 -16.62 -6.18 27.60
CA VAL A 308 -17.06 -6.10 26.20
C VAL A 308 -16.14 -5.17 25.40
N PRO A 309 -15.98 -5.39 24.08
CA PRO A 309 -15.26 -4.47 23.21
C PRO A 309 -16.10 -3.22 22.90
N THR A 310 -15.53 -2.27 22.16
CA THR A 310 -16.25 -1.05 21.72
C THR A 310 -17.23 -1.30 20.59
N VAL A 311 -16.93 -2.25 19.72
CA VAL A 311 -17.75 -2.59 18.55
C VAL A 311 -17.76 -4.11 18.39
N TYR A 312 -18.93 -4.69 18.16
CA TYR A 312 -19.07 -6.11 17.82
C TYR A 312 -20.40 -6.41 17.09
N PRO A 313 -20.42 -7.24 16.04
CA PRO A 313 -19.28 -7.83 15.35
C PRO A 313 -18.49 -6.79 14.54
N GLN A 314 -17.20 -7.07 14.32
CA GLN A 314 -16.30 -6.29 13.46
C GLN A 314 -15.22 -7.19 12.81
N ASN A 315 -15.54 -8.49 12.66
CA ASN A 315 -14.58 -9.49 12.18
C ASN A 315 -14.23 -9.26 10.72
N ILE A 316 -15.22 -8.96 9.86
CA ILE A 316 -15.02 -8.82 8.42
C ILE A 316 -14.15 -7.60 8.16
N TYR A 317 -14.51 -6.45 8.72
CA TYR A 317 -13.71 -5.23 8.62
C TYR A 317 -12.27 -5.45 9.07
N TYR A 318 -12.10 -6.08 10.24
CA TYR A 318 -10.78 -6.33 10.81
C TYR A 318 -9.93 -7.20 9.88
N GLN A 319 -10.50 -8.32 9.40
CA GLN A 319 -9.80 -9.24 8.52
C GLN A 319 -9.45 -8.59 7.18
N LEU A 320 -10.37 -7.84 6.57
CA LEU A 320 -10.10 -7.09 5.34
C LEU A 320 -9.02 -6.01 5.53
N SER A 321 -9.07 -5.29 6.65
CA SER A 321 -8.05 -4.30 7.01
C SER A 321 -6.68 -4.94 7.18
N MET A 322 -6.62 -6.13 7.78
CA MET A 322 -5.37 -6.90 7.89
C MET A 322 -4.86 -7.38 6.53
N VAL A 323 -5.73 -7.86 5.65
CA VAL A 323 -5.35 -8.22 4.27
C VAL A 323 -4.78 -7.00 3.53
N ASP A 324 -5.45 -5.85 3.62
CA ASP A 324 -4.97 -4.60 3.01
C ASP A 324 -3.61 -4.18 3.58
N MET A 325 -3.44 -4.26 4.91
CA MET A 325 -2.19 -3.96 5.60
C MET A 325 -1.04 -4.85 5.16
N LEU A 326 -1.25 -6.18 5.10
CA LEU A 326 -0.25 -7.15 4.65
C LEU A 326 0.17 -6.90 3.20
N LYS A 327 -0.77 -6.50 2.32
CA LYS A 327 -0.47 -6.10 0.95
C LYS A 327 0.33 -4.79 0.91
N LYS A 328 -0.08 -3.77 1.67
CA LYS A 328 0.59 -2.45 1.72
C LYS A 328 2.04 -2.53 2.19
N ILE A 329 2.36 -3.38 3.17
CA ILE A 329 3.73 -3.53 3.71
C ILE A 329 4.53 -4.66 3.04
N GLY A 330 3.98 -5.31 2.02
CA GLY A 330 4.71 -6.23 1.13
C GLY A 330 4.89 -7.66 1.62
N ILE A 331 4.26 -8.07 2.72
CA ILE A 331 4.43 -9.42 3.30
C ILE A 331 3.27 -10.38 3.01
N SER A 332 2.27 -9.97 2.24
CA SER A 332 1.07 -10.75 1.92
C SER A 332 1.34 -12.14 1.34
N ARG A 333 2.40 -12.31 0.54
CA ARG A 333 2.79 -13.60 -0.07
C ARG A 333 3.13 -14.70 0.95
N HIS A 334 3.46 -14.32 2.19
CA HIS A 334 3.70 -15.27 3.29
C HIS A 334 2.41 -15.80 3.94
N PHE A 335 1.25 -15.25 3.55
CA PHE A 335 -0.07 -15.50 4.13
C PHE A 335 -1.17 -15.77 3.08
N SER A 336 -0.80 -16.25 1.88
CA SER A 336 -1.75 -16.41 0.76
C SER A 336 -2.92 -17.33 1.09
N SER A 337 -2.71 -18.40 1.85
CA SER A 337 -3.78 -19.31 2.29
C SER A 337 -4.80 -18.62 3.19
N GLU A 338 -4.32 -17.83 4.16
CA GLU A 338 -5.18 -17.10 5.10
C GLU A 338 -5.94 -15.98 4.37
N ILE A 339 -5.24 -15.24 3.49
CA ILE A 339 -5.83 -14.18 2.68
C ILE A 339 -6.97 -14.74 1.81
N ASN A 340 -6.74 -15.85 1.11
CA ASN A 340 -7.78 -16.46 0.27
C ASN A 340 -8.99 -16.88 1.12
N SER A 341 -8.78 -17.52 2.27
CA SER A 341 -9.89 -17.91 3.15
C SER A 341 -10.68 -16.71 3.69
N ILE A 342 -10.01 -15.60 3.99
CA ILE A 342 -10.67 -14.35 4.43
C ILE A 342 -11.52 -13.78 3.28
N LEU A 343 -10.96 -13.71 2.08
CA LEU A 343 -11.66 -13.15 0.92
C LEU A 343 -12.86 -14.03 0.51
N ASP A 344 -12.73 -15.36 0.59
CA ASP A 344 -13.85 -16.29 0.36
C ASP A 344 -15.01 -16.02 1.33
N LYS A 345 -14.71 -15.85 2.63
CA LYS A 345 -15.72 -15.52 3.65
C LYS A 345 -16.34 -14.15 3.39
N ALA A 346 -15.52 -13.15 3.10
CA ALA A 346 -16.01 -11.81 2.77
C ALA A 346 -16.90 -11.83 1.52
N TYR A 347 -16.57 -12.67 0.52
CA TYR A 347 -17.40 -12.84 -0.67
C TYR A 347 -18.74 -13.49 -0.37
N ILE A 348 -18.77 -14.52 0.48
CA ILE A 348 -20.03 -15.13 0.95
C ILE A 348 -20.91 -14.09 1.65
N SER A 349 -20.33 -13.29 2.55
CA SER A 349 -21.05 -12.20 3.24
C SER A 349 -21.50 -11.10 2.28
N TRP A 350 -20.70 -10.78 1.26
CA TRP A 350 -21.06 -9.85 0.19
C TRP A 350 -22.30 -10.32 -0.58
N LEU A 351 -22.30 -11.57 -1.02
CA LEU A 351 -23.44 -12.18 -1.73
C LEU A 351 -24.71 -12.24 -0.86
N GLN A 352 -24.55 -12.42 0.44
CA GLN A 352 -25.66 -12.43 1.41
C GLN A 352 -26.15 -11.03 1.80
N ARG A 353 -25.49 -9.97 1.31
CA ARG A 353 -25.74 -8.58 1.72
C ARG A 353 -25.72 -8.42 3.24
N ASP A 354 -24.69 -8.98 3.87
CA ASP A 354 -24.48 -8.91 5.31
C ASP A 354 -24.43 -7.45 5.78
N GLU A 355 -25.12 -7.13 6.87
CA GLU A 355 -25.18 -5.78 7.43
C GLU A 355 -23.83 -5.30 7.95
N GLU A 356 -22.91 -6.20 8.31
CA GLU A 356 -21.55 -5.84 8.69
C GLU A 356 -20.76 -5.25 7.50
N ILE A 357 -21.09 -5.65 6.27
CA ILE A 357 -20.49 -5.08 5.05
C ILE A 357 -21.32 -3.89 4.56
N ILE A 358 -22.62 -4.10 4.29
CA ILE A 358 -23.41 -3.16 3.49
C ILE A 358 -23.76 -1.88 4.27
N GLN A 359 -23.89 -1.94 5.60
CA GLN A 359 -24.23 -0.76 6.41
C GLN A 359 -23.02 0.03 6.92
N ASP A 360 -21.79 -0.42 6.63
CA ASP A 360 -20.56 0.29 7.00
C ASP A 360 -19.82 0.71 5.72
N VAL A 361 -19.73 2.03 5.49
CA VAL A 361 -19.29 2.56 4.20
C VAL A 361 -17.83 2.18 3.91
N GLU A 362 -16.98 2.24 4.94
CA GLU A 362 -15.56 1.88 4.84
C GLU A 362 -15.38 0.39 4.54
N THR A 363 -16.10 -0.48 5.25
CA THR A 363 -16.06 -1.94 5.06
C THR A 363 -16.59 -2.32 3.69
N CYS A 364 -17.70 -1.72 3.24
CA CYS A 364 -18.26 -1.97 1.91
C CYS A 364 -17.28 -1.60 0.79
N ALA A 365 -16.69 -0.40 0.84
CA ALA A 365 -15.72 0.06 -0.14
C ALA A 365 -14.45 -0.82 -0.16
N MET A 366 -13.95 -1.20 1.02
CA MET A 366 -12.77 -2.06 1.15
C MET A 366 -13.05 -3.49 0.68
N ALA A 367 -14.20 -4.06 1.04
CA ALA A 367 -14.65 -5.37 0.57
C ALA A 367 -14.74 -5.38 -0.95
N PHE A 368 -15.44 -4.42 -1.55
CA PHE A 368 -15.53 -4.25 -3.00
C PHE A 368 -14.14 -4.22 -3.65
N ARG A 369 -13.25 -3.34 -3.14
CA ARG A 369 -11.90 -3.15 -3.70
C ARG A 369 -11.07 -4.42 -3.64
N LEU A 370 -11.04 -5.08 -2.47
CA LEU A 370 -10.25 -6.28 -2.26
C LEU A 370 -10.84 -7.48 -3.00
N LEU A 371 -12.15 -7.68 -2.99
CA LEU A 371 -12.80 -8.76 -3.72
C LEU A 371 -12.59 -8.61 -5.24
N ARG A 372 -12.84 -7.42 -5.79
CA ARG A 372 -12.64 -7.14 -7.23
C ARG A 372 -11.20 -7.36 -7.66
N MET A 373 -10.23 -6.81 -6.93
CA MET A 373 -8.80 -7.03 -7.25
C MET A 373 -8.36 -8.48 -7.07
N ASN A 374 -9.14 -9.29 -6.34
CA ASN A 374 -8.89 -10.71 -6.20
C ASN A 374 -9.81 -11.59 -7.06
N GLY A 375 -10.46 -11.01 -8.06
CA GLY A 375 -11.18 -11.73 -9.11
C GLY A 375 -12.55 -12.28 -8.77
N TYR A 376 -13.07 -11.91 -7.59
CA TYR A 376 -14.46 -12.18 -7.25
C TYR A 376 -15.40 -11.28 -8.05
N ASP A 377 -16.54 -11.84 -8.47
CA ASP A 377 -17.57 -11.10 -9.20
C ASP A 377 -18.38 -10.22 -8.24
N VAL A 378 -18.04 -8.92 -8.20
CA VAL A 378 -18.69 -7.91 -7.37
C VAL A 378 -19.15 -6.71 -8.21
N SER A 379 -20.44 -6.38 -8.11
CA SER A 379 -21.03 -5.23 -8.81
C SER A 379 -20.75 -3.92 -8.07
N SER A 380 -20.46 -2.85 -8.82
CA SER A 380 -20.38 -1.49 -8.29
C SER A 380 -21.74 -0.97 -7.78
N ASP A 381 -22.84 -1.59 -8.18
CA ASP A 381 -24.19 -1.16 -7.81
C ASP A 381 -24.45 -1.23 -6.29
N GLU A 382 -23.72 -2.09 -5.57
CA GLU A 382 -23.79 -2.16 -4.12
C GLU A 382 -23.26 -0.87 -3.46
N LEU A 383 -22.45 -0.06 -4.16
CA LEU A 383 -22.00 1.26 -3.72
C LEU A 383 -22.93 2.40 -4.14
N SER A 384 -24.07 2.12 -4.79
CA SER A 384 -25.01 3.14 -5.27
C SER A 384 -25.55 4.05 -4.16
N HIS A 385 -25.68 3.53 -2.94
CA HIS A 385 -26.11 4.26 -1.74
C HIS A 385 -25.13 5.37 -1.31
N VAL A 386 -23.89 5.37 -1.81
CA VAL A 386 -22.87 6.41 -1.62
C VAL A 386 -22.39 7.04 -2.93
N SER A 387 -23.15 6.84 -4.03
CA SER A 387 -22.81 7.40 -5.34
C SER A 387 -22.74 8.92 -5.37
N GLN A 388 -23.45 9.61 -4.46
CA GLN A 388 -23.45 11.07 -4.35
C GLN A 388 -22.84 11.54 -3.02
N ALA A 389 -22.19 12.70 -3.05
CA ALA A 389 -21.64 13.31 -1.84
C ALA A 389 -22.74 13.52 -0.77
N PHE A 390 -23.92 14.01 -1.15
CA PHE A 390 -25.03 14.24 -0.22
C PHE A 390 -25.45 12.97 0.53
N THR A 391 -25.52 11.82 -0.17
CA THR A 391 -25.85 10.55 0.47
C THR A 391 -24.75 10.06 1.40
N PHE A 392 -23.47 10.30 1.06
CA PHE A 392 -22.37 10.05 1.97
C PHE A 392 -22.45 10.95 3.22
N HIS A 393 -22.70 12.26 3.08
CA HIS A 393 -22.89 13.18 4.21
C HIS A 393 -24.06 12.83 5.13
N ASN A 394 -25.03 12.04 4.65
CA ASN A 394 -26.13 11.52 5.45
C ASN A 394 -25.78 10.28 6.28
N SER A 395 -24.63 9.63 6.02
CA SER A 395 -24.08 8.56 6.87
C SER A 395 -23.41 9.13 8.12
N LEU A 396 -23.16 8.27 9.12
CA LEU A 396 -22.41 8.67 10.32
C LEU A 396 -20.98 9.10 9.94
N GLU A 397 -20.34 8.34 9.07
CA GLU A 397 -18.97 8.53 8.59
C GLU A 397 -18.83 9.85 7.84
N GLY A 398 -19.78 10.16 6.96
CA GLY A 398 -19.79 11.42 6.21
C GLY A 398 -20.17 12.63 7.05
N TYR A 399 -21.08 12.49 8.03
CA TYR A 399 -21.37 13.55 8.99
C TYR A 399 -20.16 13.88 9.86
N LEU A 400 -19.46 12.85 10.33
CA LEU A 400 -18.20 12.99 11.07
C LEU A 400 -17.02 13.40 10.18
N ASN A 401 -17.24 13.52 8.87
CA ASN A 401 -16.24 13.87 7.88
C ASN A 401 -15.00 12.98 7.97
N GLN A 402 -15.18 11.65 8.11
CA GLN A 402 -14.10 10.69 8.31
C GLN A 402 -13.22 10.60 7.06
N THR A 403 -11.95 10.99 7.21
CA THR A 403 -10.99 10.97 6.10
C THR A 403 -10.68 9.56 5.61
N LYS A 404 -10.75 8.55 6.48
CA LYS A 404 -10.45 7.15 6.13
C LYS A 404 -11.51 6.57 5.20
N SER A 405 -12.79 6.68 5.54
CA SER A 405 -13.91 6.20 4.72
C SER A 405 -13.93 6.90 3.36
N LEU A 406 -13.66 8.21 3.33
CA LEU A 406 -13.54 8.99 2.10
C LEU A 406 -12.40 8.49 1.20
N LEU A 407 -11.24 8.23 1.79
CA LEU A 407 -10.07 7.71 1.07
C LEU A 407 -10.31 6.30 0.54
N GLU A 408 -10.96 5.41 1.31
CA GLU A 408 -11.29 4.06 0.85
C GLU A 408 -12.33 4.06 -0.28
N LEU A 409 -13.32 4.96 -0.24
CA LEU A 409 -14.25 5.17 -1.37
C LEU A 409 -13.52 5.62 -2.63
N TYR A 410 -12.61 6.59 -2.51
CA TYR A 410 -11.78 7.03 -3.64
C TYR A 410 -10.99 5.87 -4.22
N LYS A 411 -10.25 5.12 -3.40
CA LYS A 411 -9.48 3.94 -3.86
C LYS A 411 -10.36 2.85 -4.50
N ALA A 412 -11.56 2.63 -3.98
CA ALA A 412 -12.51 1.68 -4.55
C ALA A 412 -12.99 2.14 -5.94
N SER A 413 -13.27 3.42 -6.10
CA SER A 413 -13.73 4.00 -7.37
C SER A 413 -12.71 3.94 -8.50
N GLU A 414 -11.42 3.94 -8.18
CA GLU A 414 -10.34 3.79 -9.16
C GLU A 414 -10.33 2.41 -9.84
N LEU A 415 -11.09 1.43 -9.32
CA LEU A 415 -11.29 0.10 -9.94
C LEU A 415 -12.46 0.07 -10.93
N CYS A 416 -12.68 1.17 -11.64
CA CYS A 416 -13.65 1.26 -12.72
C CYS A 416 -13.18 0.43 -13.92
N LEU A 417 -13.91 -0.64 -14.22
CA LEU A 417 -13.59 -1.60 -15.27
C LEU A 417 -14.34 -1.30 -16.58
N SER A 418 -15.33 -0.40 -16.60
CA SER A 418 -16.12 -0.05 -17.78
C SER A 418 -16.64 1.38 -17.70
N GLU A 419 -16.79 2.05 -18.85
CA GLU A 419 -17.44 3.38 -18.95
C GLU A 419 -18.88 3.40 -18.44
N ASN A 420 -19.52 2.22 -18.37
CA ASN A 420 -20.88 2.10 -17.89
C ASN A 420 -21.00 2.07 -16.35
N GLU A 421 -19.88 1.99 -15.60
CA GLU A 421 -19.89 1.99 -14.13
C GLU A 421 -19.97 3.43 -13.57
N LEU A 422 -21.05 4.15 -13.91
CA LEU A 422 -21.29 5.55 -13.50
C LEU A 422 -21.26 5.76 -11.98
N VAL A 423 -21.57 4.72 -11.19
CA VAL A 423 -21.47 4.77 -9.72
C VAL A 423 -20.04 5.06 -9.28
N LEU A 424 -19.06 4.37 -9.86
CA LEU A 424 -17.65 4.56 -9.51
C LEU A 424 -17.12 5.89 -10.02
N GLU A 425 -17.49 6.29 -11.24
CA GLU A 425 -17.12 7.59 -11.79
C GLU A 425 -17.59 8.74 -10.88
N ASN A 426 -18.86 8.70 -10.46
CA ASN A 426 -19.40 9.69 -9.53
C ASN A 426 -18.62 9.70 -8.21
N ILE A 427 -18.35 8.53 -7.63
CA ILE A 427 -17.57 8.40 -6.39
C ILE A 427 -16.18 9.00 -6.54
N SER A 428 -15.45 8.66 -7.61
CA SER A 428 -14.10 9.20 -7.86
C SER A 428 -14.13 10.74 -7.93
N ASN A 429 -15.10 11.30 -8.67
CA ASN A 429 -15.24 12.73 -8.88
C ASN A 429 -15.54 13.53 -7.59
N TRP A 430 -16.48 13.08 -6.75
CA TRP A 430 -16.81 13.83 -5.54
C TRP A 430 -15.82 13.54 -4.40
N SER A 431 -15.36 12.30 -4.24
CA SER A 431 -14.45 11.94 -3.16
C SER A 431 -13.05 12.55 -3.37
N GLY A 432 -12.54 12.54 -4.60
CA GLY A 432 -11.27 13.17 -4.96
C GLY A 432 -11.27 14.69 -4.72
N ARG A 433 -12.38 15.37 -5.02
CA ARG A 433 -12.55 16.81 -4.72
C ARG A 433 -12.52 17.09 -3.22
N LEU A 434 -13.31 16.37 -2.42
CA LEU A 434 -13.32 16.55 -0.96
C LEU A 434 -11.98 16.22 -0.31
N LEU A 435 -11.26 15.20 -0.79
CA LEU A 435 -9.91 14.88 -0.33
C LEU A 435 -8.93 16.01 -0.65
N THR A 436 -9.02 16.61 -1.84
CA THR A 436 -8.19 17.74 -2.25
C THR A 436 -8.47 18.98 -1.39
N GLU A 437 -9.75 19.30 -1.16
CA GLU A 437 -10.15 20.41 -0.27
C GLU A 437 -9.59 20.23 1.15
N LYS A 438 -9.64 19.01 1.69
CA LYS A 438 -9.05 18.68 2.99
C LYS A 438 -7.54 18.91 3.06
N LEU A 439 -6.81 18.65 1.97
CA LEU A 439 -5.38 18.95 1.90
C LEU A 439 -5.12 20.46 1.90
N CYS A 440 -5.99 21.25 1.28
CA CYS A 440 -5.86 22.71 1.21
C CYS A 440 -6.24 23.43 2.53
N CYS A 441 -7.19 22.90 3.30
CA CYS A 441 -7.72 23.57 4.50
C CYS A 441 -6.89 23.37 5.78
N ASN A 442 -6.03 22.33 5.86
CA ASN A 442 -5.29 22.01 7.09
C ASN A 442 -3.93 22.72 7.15
N GLY A 443 -3.91 23.93 7.70
CA GLY A 443 -2.70 24.62 8.12
C GLY A 443 -2.19 24.11 9.47
N SER A 444 -0.94 23.62 9.49
CA SER A 444 -0.05 23.45 10.65
C SER A 444 -0.03 22.12 11.44
N GLU A 445 -1.00 21.21 11.35
CA GLU A 445 -0.90 19.85 11.94
C GLU A 445 -1.30 18.76 10.93
N ARG A 446 -0.30 18.16 10.26
CA ARG A 446 -0.55 17.04 9.32
C ARG A 446 -0.85 15.76 10.11
N MET A 447 -2.12 15.36 10.20
CA MET A 447 -2.47 14.00 10.62
C MET A 447 -1.75 12.98 9.71
N PRO A 448 -1.24 11.84 10.23
CA PRO A 448 -0.54 10.83 9.42
C PRO A 448 -1.33 10.38 8.18
N ILE A 449 -2.66 10.27 8.32
CA ILE A 449 -3.56 9.89 7.22
C ILE A 449 -3.55 10.88 6.05
N LEU A 450 -3.28 12.17 6.27
CA LEU A 450 -3.22 13.16 5.19
C LEU A 450 -2.01 12.92 4.28
N GLY A 451 -0.94 12.32 4.78
CA GLY A 451 0.17 11.88 3.94
C GLY A 451 -0.24 10.75 2.99
N GLU A 452 -1.13 9.84 3.42
CA GLU A 452 -1.72 8.81 2.55
C GLU A 452 -2.68 9.41 1.52
N VAL A 453 -3.47 10.40 1.90
CA VAL A 453 -4.35 11.15 0.98
C VAL A 453 -3.55 11.85 -0.10
N GLU A 454 -2.54 12.65 0.28
CA GLU A 454 -1.65 13.35 -0.65
C GLU A 454 -0.98 12.38 -1.62
N TYR A 455 -0.51 11.24 -1.11
CA TYR A 455 0.11 10.21 -1.95
C TYR A 455 -0.87 9.57 -2.93
N THR A 456 -2.05 9.17 -2.46
CA THR A 456 -3.06 8.47 -3.29
C THR A 456 -3.62 9.37 -4.40
N LEU A 457 -3.82 10.66 -4.13
CA LEU A 457 -4.26 11.62 -5.15
C LEU A 457 -3.16 11.96 -6.17
N LYS A 458 -1.90 12.00 -5.71
CA LYS A 458 -0.76 12.33 -6.57
C LYS A 458 -0.34 11.16 -7.46
N PHE A 459 -0.44 9.94 -6.94
CA PHE A 459 0.02 8.73 -7.61
C PHE A 459 -1.14 7.74 -7.73
N PRO A 460 -1.82 7.68 -8.90
CA PRO A 460 -2.85 6.68 -9.16
C PRO A 460 -2.30 5.27 -8.95
N PHE A 461 -3.13 4.33 -8.49
CA PHE A 461 -2.68 2.97 -8.15
C PHE A 461 -2.05 2.21 -9.34
N TYR A 462 -2.41 2.58 -10.56
CA TYR A 462 -1.83 2.03 -11.79
C TYR A 462 -0.49 2.66 -12.18
N ALA A 463 -0.03 3.70 -11.47
CA ALA A 463 1.23 4.40 -11.69
C ALA A 463 2.21 4.28 -10.51
N THR A 464 1.87 3.50 -9.48
CA THR A 464 2.80 3.11 -8.43
C THR A 464 3.39 1.73 -8.71
N VAL A 465 4.52 1.39 -8.07
CA VAL A 465 5.14 0.07 -8.13
C VAL A 465 5.36 -0.48 -6.73
N GLU A 466 5.25 -1.81 -6.59
CA GLU A 466 5.14 -2.49 -5.30
C GLU A 466 6.30 -2.16 -4.35
N ALA A 467 7.55 -2.15 -4.83
CA ALA A 467 8.72 -1.89 -3.99
C ALA A 467 8.70 -0.49 -3.34
N LEU A 468 8.23 0.54 -4.06
CA LEU A 468 8.11 1.91 -3.53
C LEU A 468 6.94 2.02 -2.56
N ASP A 469 5.80 1.41 -2.90
CA ASP A 469 4.62 1.37 -2.02
C ASP A 469 4.96 0.68 -0.70
N HIS A 470 5.63 -0.48 -0.75
CA HIS A 470 6.05 -1.21 0.44
C HIS A 470 6.99 -0.37 1.31
N LYS A 471 8.05 0.22 0.72
CA LYS A 471 8.98 1.09 1.45
C LYS A 471 8.24 2.21 2.17
N ARG A 472 7.42 2.97 1.43
CA ARG A 472 6.66 4.10 1.97
C ARG A 472 5.74 3.64 3.09
N ASN A 473 4.98 2.58 2.88
CA ASN A 473 4.01 2.11 3.86
C ASN A 473 4.68 1.57 5.14
N ILE A 474 5.86 0.96 5.03
CA ILE A 474 6.67 0.54 6.18
C ILE A 474 7.19 1.78 6.94
N GLU A 475 7.73 2.78 6.24
CA GLU A 475 8.27 4.01 6.86
C GLU A 475 7.20 4.85 7.56
N HIS A 476 5.95 4.81 7.08
CA HIS A 476 4.80 5.48 7.66
C HIS A 476 3.93 4.57 8.54
N PHE A 477 4.35 3.32 8.78
CA PHE A 477 3.60 2.40 9.61
C PHE A 477 3.68 2.83 11.08
N ASP A 478 2.53 3.21 11.65
CA ASP A 478 2.45 3.51 13.07
C ASP A 478 2.00 2.28 13.86
N SER A 479 2.96 1.57 14.47
CA SER A 479 2.66 0.40 15.29
C SER A 479 1.93 0.74 16.60
N ARG A 480 1.87 2.03 16.97
CA ARG A 480 1.36 2.51 18.26
C ARG A 480 0.01 3.22 18.17
N VAL A 481 -0.44 3.65 16.98
CA VAL A 481 -1.73 4.34 16.84
C VAL A 481 -2.86 3.33 16.67
N PRO A 482 -3.77 3.22 17.65
CA PRO A 482 -5.01 2.48 17.48
C PRO A 482 -5.91 3.25 16.51
N GLN A 483 -6.64 2.54 15.67
CA GLN A 483 -7.62 3.16 14.77
C GLN A 483 -8.63 4.01 15.58
N GLN A 484 -9.02 5.16 15.04
CA GLN A 484 -9.97 6.06 15.71
C GLN A 484 -11.36 5.42 15.75
N LEU A 485 -11.72 4.85 16.90
CA LEU A 485 -13.07 4.42 17.27
C LEU A 485 -13.57 5.25 18.47
N LYS A 486 -14.77 4.95 19.00
CA LYS A 486 -15.31 5.56 20.25
C LYS A 486 -14.33 5.45 21.43
N THR A 487 -13.54 4.37 21.48
CA THR A 487 -12.36 4.22 22.34
C THR A 487 -11.25 3.49 21.56
N LYS A 488 -9.99 3.68 21.95
CA LYS A 488 -8.84 3.08 21.24
C LYS A 488 -8.80 1.57 21.48
N ASN A 489 -9.02 0.75 20.45
CA ASN A 489 -8.90 -0.71 20.54
C ASN A 489 -7.98 -1.26 19.44
N LEU A 490 -6.72 -1.57 19.77
CA LEU A 490 -5.97 -2.59 19.03
C LEU A 490 -4.83 -3.17 19.89
N LEU A 491 -4.47 -4.42 19.66
CA LEU A 491 -3.30 -5.05 20.28
C LEU A 491 -2.02 -4.57 19.60
N CYS A 492 -1.26 -3.69 20.26
CA CYS A 492 0.01 -3.15 19.80
C CYS A 492 1.08 -4.21 19.46
N HIS A 493 0.99 -5.40 20.06
CA HIS A 493 1.96 -6.47 19.84
C HIS A 493 1.93 -7.05 18.41
N VAL A 494 0.74 -7.23 17.82
CA VAL A 494 0.65 -7.78 16.45
C VAL A 494 1.09 -6.74 15.42
N ASN A 495 0.79 -5.47 15.64
CA ASN A 495 1.29 -4.38 14.80
C ASN A 495 2.83 -4.32 14.81
N GLN A 496 3.45 -4.57 15.97
CA GLN A 496 4.90 -4.62 16.05
C GLN A 496 5.48 -5.86 15.33
N ASP A 497 4.85 -7.03 15.47
CA ASP A 497 5.27 -8.23 14.73
C ASP A 497 5.17 -8.03 13.20
N LEU A 498 4.12 -7.35 12.73
CA LEU A 498 3.94 -6.99 11.32
C LEU A 498 5.06 -6.07 10.83
N LEU A 499 5.34 -4.99 11.58
CA LEU A 499 6.37 -4.02 11.24
C LEU A 499 7.77 -4.65 11.21
N ASP A 500 8.13 -5.37 12.28
CA ASP A 500 9.42 -6.05 12.39
C ASP A 500 9.64 -7.02 11.22
N PHE A 501 8.62 -7.81 10.89
CA PHE A 501 8.71 -8.78 9.81
C PHE A 501 8.80 -8.09 8.44
N ALA A 502 8.06 -7.00 8.21
CA ALA A 502 8.13 -6.23 6.98
C ALA A 502 9.49 -5.54 6.79
N ILE A 503 10.09 -5.00 7.85
CA ILE A 503 11.44 -4.42 7.82
C ILE A 503 12.46 -5.48 7.38
N GLU A 504 12.41 -6.66 8.00
CA GLU A 504 13.37 -7.73 7.70
C GLU A 504 13.20 -8.27 6.27
N ASP A 505 11.96 -8.49 5.82
CA ASP A 505 11.64 -8.94 4.47
C ASP A 505 12.07 -7.91 3.40
N PHE A 506 11.89 -6.62 3.68
CA PHE A 506 12.35 -5.53 2.82
C PHE A 506 13.89 -5.49 2.74
N SER A 507 14.58 -5.59 3.86
CA SER A 507 16.06 -5.60 3.90
C SER A 507 16.65 -6.77 3.12
N ILE A 508 16.05 -7.97 3.22
CA ILE A 508 16.45 -9.13 2.41
C ILE A 508 16.26 -8.84 0.93
N SER A 509 15.10 -8.31 0.55
CA SER A 509 14.78 -7.99 -0.84
C SER A 509 15.75 -6.95 -1.41
N GLN A 510 16.07 -5.90 -0.65
CA GLN A 510 17.03 -4.87 -1.04
C GLN A 510 18.45 -5.43 -1.24
N SER A 511 18.93 -6.31 -0.34
CA SER A 511 20.24 -6.97 -0.49
C SER A 511 20.30 -7.80 -1.77
N ILE A 512 19.25 -8.57 -2.05
CA ILE A 512 19.16 -9.37 -3.28
C ILE A 512 19.18 -8.47 -4.51
N TYR A 513 18.50 -7.32 -4.48
CA TYR A 513 18.54 -6.39 -5.61
C TYR A 513 19.93 -5.81 -5.87
N GLN A 514 20.70 -5.53 -4.82
CA GLN A 514 22.08 -5.03 -4.96
C GLN A 514 23.01 -6.07 -5.59
N ASP A 515 22.85 -7.34 -5.19
CA ASP A 515 23.60 -8.46 -5.76
C ASP A 515 23.23 -8.69 -7.25
N GLU A 516 21.94 -8.65 -7.55
CA GLU A 516 21.42 -8.74 -8.92
C GLU A 516 21.92 -7.59 -9.80
N LEU A 517 21.89 -6.35 -9.32
CA LEU A 517 22.41 -5.19 -10.04
C LEU A 517 23.90 -5.36 -10.36
N SER A 518 24.70 -5.79 -9.39
CA SER A 518 26.13 -6.09 -9.57
C SER A 518 26.36 -7.20 -10.61
N HIS A 519 25.45 -8.18 -10.68
CA HIS A 519 25.49 -9.22 -11.68
C HIS A 519 25.17 -8.70 -13.09
N ILE A 520 24.19 -7.79 -13.24
CA ILE A 520 23.88 -7.14 -14.53
C ILE A 520 25.05 -6.27 -15.01
N GLU A 521 25.68 -5.50 -14.14
CA GLU A 521 26.87 -4.69 -14.47
C GLU A 521 28.06 -5.56 -14.92
N ARG A 522 28.23 -6.74 -14.32
CA ARG A 522 29.27 -7.69 -14.74
C ARG A 522 28.94 -8.27 -16.12
N TRP A 523 27.68 -8.67 -16.32
CA TRP A 523 27.20 -9.19 -17.60
C TRP A 523 27.38 -8.18 -18.75
N GLU A 524 27.14 -6.87 -18.51
CA GLU A 524 27.43 -5.81 -19.49
C GLU A 524 28.91 -5.79 -19.92
N LYS A 525 29.82 -5.95 -18.96
CA LYS A 525 31.26 -5.93 -19.19
C LYS A 525 31.73 -7.16 -19.94
N GLU A 526 31.28 -8.34 -19.52
CA GLU A 526 31.60 -9.63 -20.12
C GLU A 526 31.15 -9.70 -21.59
N ASN A 527 30.00 -9.13 -21.91
CA ASN A 527 29.46 -9.07 -23.27
C ASN A 527 29.96 -7.87 -24.08
N ARG A 528 30.91 -7.08 -23.55
CA ARG A 528 31.50 -5.91 -24.23
C ARG A 528 30.48 -4.83 -24.63
N LEU A 529 29.26 -4.83 -24.08
CA LEU A 529 28.19 -3.89 -24.46
C LEU A 529 28.58 -2.44 -24.16
N HIS A 530 29.31 -2.20 -23.06
CA HIS A 530 29.88 -0.90 -22.71
C HIS A 530 30.82 -0.28 -23.76
N GLN A 531 31.28 -1.05 -24.76
CA GLN A 531 32.16 -0.59 -25.85
C GLN A 531 31.36 -0.02 -27.03
N LEU A 532 30.06 -0.33 -27.12
CA LEU A 532 29.18 0.12 -28.19
C LEU A 532 28.86 1.61 -28.01
N ARG A 533 29.33 2.44 -28.94
CA ARG A 533 29.22 3.91 -28.81
C ARG A 533 27.80 4.44 -28.98
N PHE A 534 26.94 3.69 -29.66
CA PHE A 534 25.54 4.06 -29.87
C PHE A 534 24.70 3.86 -28.60
N LEU A 535 25.13 2.97 -27.69
CA LEU A 535 24.43 2.75 -26.43
C LEU A 535 24.61 3.92 -25.48
N ARG A 536 23.49 4.39 -24.93
CA ARG A 536 23.48 5.43 -23.91
C ARG A 536 24.13 4.92 -22.63
N LYS A 537 25.14 5.63 -22.10
CA LYS A 537 25.81 5.26 -20.84
C LYS A 537 24.80 5.20 -19.69
N GLY A 538 24.81 4.09 -18.96
CA GLY A 538 23.93 3.87 -17.81
C GLY A 538 22.48 3.53 -18.20
N SER A 539 22.16 3.26 -19.47
CA SER A 539 20.81 2.84 -19.87
C SER A 539 20.43 1.44 -19.34
N LEU A 540 21.40 0.55 -19.17
CA LEU A 540 21.15 -0.81 -18.66
C LEU A 540 20.69 -0.86 -17.20
N ILE A 541 20.98 0.17 -16.40
CA ILE A 541 20.44 0.24 -15.03
C ILE A 541 18.92 0.49 -15.03
N ASN A 542 18.39 1.21 -16.03
CA ASN A 542 16.95 1.35 -16.23
C ASN A 542 16.29 0.02 -16.64
N CYS A 543 17.01 -0.84 -17.38
CA CYS A 543 16.52 -2.19 -17.70
C CYS A 543 16.35 -3.04 -16.44
N TYR A 544 17.33 -2.98 -15.52
CA TYR A 544 17.21 -3.67 -14.23
C TYR A 544 16.12 -3.07 -13.35
N LEU A 545 16.02 -1.73 -13.28
CA LEU A 545 14.94 -1.05 -12.57
C LEU A 545 13.56 -1.50 -13.06
N SER A 546 13.37 -1.59 -14.38
CA SER A 546 12.12 -2.05 -14.99
C SER A 546 11.78 -3.49 -14.57
N ALA A 547 12.76 -4.40 -14.60
CA ALA A 547 12.57 -5.77 -14.15
C ALA A 547 12.23 -5.87 -12.66
N ALA A 548 12.95 -5.15 -11.80
CA ALA A 548 12.74 -5.16 -10.36
C ALA A 548 11.42 -4.51 -9.93
N ALA A 549 11.00 -3.44 -10.61
CA ALA A 549 9.71 -2.80 -10.41
C ALA A 549 8.54 -3.71 -10.82
N THR A 550 8.75 -4.55 -11.83
CA THR A 550 7.74 -5.47 -12.35
C THR A 550 7.66 -6.80 -11.58
N ILE A 551 8.78 -7.34 -11.13
CA ILE A 551 8.86 -8.64 -10.44
C ILE A 551 9.51 -8.42 -9.06
N SER A 552 8.75 -7.89 -8.11
CA SER A 552 9.27 -7.40 -6.83
C SER A 552 9.57 -8.49 -5.80
N ALA A 553 8.93 -9.65 -5.87
CA ALA A 553 9.07 -10.68 -4.84
C ALA A 553 10.46 -11.35 -4.93
N HIS A 554 11.26 -11.26 -3.87
CA HIS A 554 12.69 -11.60 -3.93
C HIS A 554 12.96 -13.06 -4.32
N GLU A 555 12.00 -13.96 -4.12
CA GLU A 555 12.02 -15.37 -4.51
C GLU A 555 12.13 -15.58 -6.05
N PHE A 556 11.81 -14.56 -6.84
CA PHE A 556 11.87 -14.58 -8.32
C PHE A 556 13.16 -13.94 -8.88
N SER A 557 14.30 -14.15 -8.22
CA SER A 557 15.59 -13.59 -8.66
C SER A 557 15.98 -13.98 -10.08
N ASP A 558 15.89 -15.27 -10.43
CA ASP A 558 16.19 -15.74 -11.78
C ASP A 558 15.25 -15.10 -12.82
N ALA A 559 13.97 -14.94 -12.49
CA ALA A 559 12.99 -14.29 -13.36
C ALA A 559 13.34 -12.81 -13.60
N ARG A 560 13.72 -12.07 -12.54
CA ARG A 560 14.16 -10.67 -12.64
C ARG A 560 15.42 -10.54 -13.48
N ILE A 561 16.42 -11.37 -13.27
CA ILE A 561 17.68 -11.33 -14.04
C ILE A 561 17.40 -11.63 -15.52
N ALA A 562 16.62 -12.67 -15.81
CA ALA A 562 16.26 -13.02 -17.19
C ALA A 562 15.43 -11.90 -17.86
N CYS A 563 14.49 -11.31 -17.13
CA CYS A 563 13.72 -10.14 -17.58
C CYS A 563 14.62 -8.94 -17.85
N ALA A 564 15.52 -8.58 -16.92
CA ALA A 564 16.44 -7.45 -17.06
C ALA A 564 17.36 -7.60 -18.27
N LYS A 565 17.93 -8.81 -18.46
CA LYS A 565 18.75 -9.13 -19.63
C LYS A 565 17.94 -9.08 -20.93
N SER A 566 16.67 -9.52 -20.92
CA SER A 566 15.80 -9.43 -22.09
C SER A 566 15.47 -7.98 -22.45
N ILE A 567 15.15 -7.14 -21.46
CA ILE A 567 14.92 -5.70 -21.67
C ILE A 567 16.19 -5.03 -22.21
N ALA A 568 17.36 -5.39 -21.66
CA ALA A 568 18.64 -4.90 -22.14
C ALA A 568 18.92 -5.30 -23.59
N LEU A 569 18.64 -6.54 -23.98
CA LEU A 569 18.81 -6.99 -25.36
C LEU A 569 17.85 -6.27 -26.32
N VAL A 570 16.58 -6.07 -25.94
CA VAL A 570 15.63 -5.25 -26.72
C VAL A 570 16.21 -3.85 -26.93
N LEU A 571 16.67 -3.19 -25.87
CA LEU A 571 17.28 -1.86 -25.98
C LEU A 571 18.52 -1.84 -26.90
N VAL A 572 19.40 -2.85 -26.78
CA VAL A 572 20.62 -2.94 -27.61
C VAL A 572 20.26 -3.11 -29.08
N ILE A 573 19.28 -3.95 -29.38
CA ILE A 573 18.81 -4.19 -30.74
C ILE A 573 18.13 -2.92 -31.29
N ASP A 574 17.23 -2.31 -30.52
CA ASP A 574 16.55 -1.05 -30.87
C ASP A 574 17.55 0.05 -31.24
N ASP A 575 18.47 0.40 -30.32
CA ASP A 575 19.48 1.44 -30.57
C ASP A 575 20.42 1.05 -31.75
N PHE A 576 20.69 -0.25 -31.97
CA PHE A 576 21.49 -0.73 -33.11
C PHE A 576 20.77 -0.50 -34.45
N PHE A 577 19.47 -0.80 -34.55
CA PHE A 577 18.72 -0.62 -35.79
C PHE A 577 18.34 0.85 -36.06
N ASP A 578 18.08 1.64 -35.02
CA ASP A 578 17.66 3.03 -35.16
C ASP A 578 18.82 3.99 -35.42
N VAL A 579 19.97 3.77 -34.77
CA VAL A 579 21.08 4.74 -34.75
C VAL A 579 22.42 4.09 -35.08
N GLY A 580 22.66 2.89 -34.56
CA GLY A 580 24.00 2.32 -34.46
C GLY A 580 24.56 1.69 -35.73
N ALA A 581 23.72 1.15 -36.61
CA ALA A 581 24.14 0.23 -37.67
C ALA A 581 23.82 0.70 -39.09
N SER A 582 24.70 0.34 -40.04
CA SER A 582 24.40 0.47 -41.46
C SER A 582 23.33 -0.54 -41.91
N LYS A 583 22.78 -0.34 -43.11
CA LYS A 583 21.81 -1.29 -43.68
C LYS A 583 22.41 -2.69 -43.80
N GLU A 584 23.66 -2.79 -44.22
CA GLU A 584 24.38 -4.06 -44.39
C GLU A 584 24.62 -4.76 -43.04
N GLU A 585 24.95 -3.99 -42.00
CA GLU A 585 25.10 -4.49 -40.64
C GLU A 585 23.77 -5.03 -40.07
N GLN A 586 22.66 -4.32 -40.32
CA GLN A 586 21.31 -4.75 -39.95
C GLN A 586 20.92 -6.06 -40.65
N GLU A 587 21.12 -6.14 -41.97
CA GLU A 587 20.83 -7.35 -42.75
C GLU A 587 21.70 -8.54 -42.32
N ASN A 588 22.98 -8.29 -41.99
CA ASN A 588 23.89 -9.33 -41.49
C ASN A 588 23.45 -9.87 -40.12
N LEU A 589 23.02 -9.00 -39.19
CA LEU A 589 22.51 -9.43 -37.88
C LEU A 589 21.26 -10.32 -38.02
N ILE A 590 20.32 -9.96 -38.89
CA ILE A 590 19.13 -10.79 -39.16
C ILE A 590 19.53 -12.14 -39.74
N ALA A 591 20.44 -12.16 -40.72
CA ALA A 591 20.89 -13.39 -41.37
C ALA A 591 21.59 -14.37 -40.39
N LEU A 592 22.33 -13.82 -39.40
CA LEU A 592 22.93 -14.61 -38.33
C LEU A 592 21.87 -15.27 -37.44
N VAL A 593 20.80 -14.55 -37.10
CA VAL A 593 19.71 -15.08 -36.25
C VAL A 593 18.82 -16.05 -37.02
N GLU A 594 18.54 -15.80 -38.31
CA GLU A 594 17.81 -16.74 -39.17
C GLU A 594 18.53 -18.09 -39.31
N LYS A 595 19.85 -18.10 -39.21
CA LYS A 595 20.69 -19.28 -39.21
C LYS A 595 21.17 -19.62 -37.79
N TRP A 596 20.30 -19.54 -36.78
CA TRP A 596 20.66 -19.74 -35.36
C TRP A 596 21.62 -20.91 -35.10
N ASP A 597 21.27 -22.13 -35.55
CA ASP A 597 22.09 -23.34 -35.37
C ASP A 597 23.33 -23.40 -36.29
N ASP A 598 23.29 -22.62 -37.37
CA ASP A 598 24.26 -22.62 -38.48
C ASP A 598 25.00 -21.28 -38.61
N HIS A 599 24.99 -20.45 -37.56
CA HIS A 599 25.45 -19.06 -37.62
C HIS A 599 26.94 -18.96 -37.93
N HIS A 600 27.72 -19.99 -37.58
CA HIS A 600 29.14 -20.14 -37.93
C HIS A 600 29.41 -20.16 -39.45
N LYS A 601 28.37 -20.35 -40.29
CA LYS A 601 28.46 -20.27 -41.76
C LYS A 601 28.26 -18.84 -42.29
N VAL A 602 28.03 -17.86 -41.43
CA VAL A 602 27.85 -16.45 -41.77
C VAL A 602 28.98 -15.66 -41.13
N GLU A 603 29.71 -14.89 -41.93
CA GLU A 603 30.74 -14.00 -41.41
C GLU A 603 30.11 -12.75 -40.79
N PHE A 604 30.72 -12.26 -39.71
CA PHE A 604 30.36 -10.98 -39.12
C PHE A 604 30.78 -9.83 -40.04
N TYR A 605 29.83 -8.95 -40.36
CA TYR A 605 30.12 -7.78 -41.21
C TYR A 605 31.05 -6.77 -40.52
N SER A 606 30.95 -6.63 -39.20
CA SER A 606 31.80 -5.75 -38.39
C SER A 606 31.97 -6.28 -36.97
N GLU A 607 32.98 -5.76 -36.25
CA GLU A 607 33.17 -6.03 -34.82
C GLU A 607 31.93 -5.63 -34.00
N GLN A 608 31.19 -4.60 -34.45
CA GLN A 608 29.95 -4.18 -33.80
C GLN A 608 28.88 -5.26 -33.89
N VAL A 609 28.69 -5.85 -35.07
CA VAL A 609 27.75 -6.97 -35.28
C VAL A 609 28.19 -8.19 -34.47
N GLU A 610 29.48 -8.51 -34.44
CA GLU A 610 30.02 -9.61 -33.64
C GLU A 610 29.67 -9.44 -32.16
N VAL A 611 29.88 -8.25 -31.59
CA VAL A 611 29.58 -7.97 -30.17
C VAL A 611 28.08 -8.11 -29.91
N VAL A 612 27.22 -7.49 -30.72
CA VAL A 612 25.76 -7.52 -30.54
C VAL A 612 25.23 -8.95 -30.69
N PHE A 613 25.61 -9.67 -31.74
CA PHE A 613 25.17 -11.04 -31.97
C PHE A 613 25.67 -12.00 -30.89
N SER A 614 26.94 -11.91 -30.49
CA SER A 614 27.51 -12.80 -29.47
C SER A 614 26.82 -12.62 -28.12
N ALA A 615 26.56 -11.36 -27.73
CA ALA A 615 25.83 -11.04 -26.51
C ALA A 615 24.40 -11.58 -26.55
N PHE A 616 23.72 -11.38 -27.68
CA PHE A 616 22.37 -11.86 -27.93
C PHE A 616 22.28 -13.40 -27.90
N TYR A 617 23.07 -14.07 -28.73
CA TYR A 617 23.10 -15.52 -28.88
C TYR A 617 23.39 -16.22 -27.56
N THR A 618 24.45 -15.79 -26.85
CA THR A 618 24.84 -16.39 -25.58
C THR A 618 23.75 -16.21 -24.52
N THR A 619 23.19 -15.01 -24.43
CA THR A 619 22.19 -14.69 -23.40
C THR A 619 20.86 -15.41 -23.65
N VAL A 620 20.37 -15.43 -24.89
CA VAL A 620 19.11 -16.12 -25.22
C VAL A 620 19.23 -17.63 -25.02
N ASN A 621 20.35 -18.24 -25.38
CA ASN A 621 20.56 -19.68 -25.14
C ASN A 621 20.64 -19.99 -23.63
N GLN A 622 21.36 -19.19 -22.84
CA GLN A 622 21.39 -19.36 -21.37
C GLN A 622 20.00 -19.25 -20.74
N ILE A 623 19.23 -18.23 -21.13
CA ILE A 623 17.84 -18.05 -20.68
C ILE A 623 16.99 -19.25 -21.11
N GLY A 624 17.14 -19.71 -22.35
CA GLY A 624 16.40 -20.84 -22.90
C GLY A 624 16.70 -22.16 -22.18
N GLU A 625 17.94 -22.42 -21.81
CA GLU A 625 18.34 -23.59 -21.00
C GLU A 625 17.70 -23.53 -19.60
N MET A 626 17.81 -22.40 -18.92
CA MET A 626 17.21 -22.20 -17.58
C MET A 626 15.68 -22.31 -17.63
N ALA A 627 15.05 -21.65 -18.59
CA ALA A 627 13.61 -21.70 -18.79
C ALA A 627 13.14 -23.13 -19.11
N SER A 628 13.88 -23.86 -19.95
CA SER A 628 13.54 -25.25 -20.29
C SER A 628 13.60 -26.17 -19.07
N ALA A 629 14.56 -25.95 -18.18
CA ALA A 629 14.66 -26.66 -16.91
C ALA A 629 13.47 -26.36 -15.99
N ILE A 630 13.04 -25.09 -15.89
CA ILE A 630 11.87 -24.69 -15.08
C ILE A 630 10.57 -25.29 -15.65
N GLN A 631 10.44 -25.30 -16.98
CA GLN A 631 9.25 -25.76 -17.69
C GLN A 631 9.20 -27.28 -17.90
N ASN A 632 10.29 -28.01 -17.61
CA ASN A 632 10.45 -29.43 -17.93
C ASN A 632 10.19 -29.77 -19.41
N CYS A 633 10.44 -28.81 -20.31
CA CYS A 633 10.33 -28.98 -21.75
C CYS A 633 11.21 -27.97 -22.48
N ASP A 634 11.66 -28.30 -23.68
CA ASP A 634 12.46 -27.38 -24.48
C ASP A 634 11.61 -26.19 -24.98
N VAL A 635 12.01 -24.99 -24.56
CA VAL A 635 11.41 -23.71 -24.96
C VAL A 635 12.37 -22.84 -25.77
N THR A 636 13.59 -23.30 -26.04
CA THR A 636 14.61 -22.53 -26.77
C THR A 636 14.10 -22.10 -28.15
N LYS A 637 13.53 -23.04 -28.89
CA LYS A 637 12.91 -22.80 -30.21
C LYS A 637 11.68 -21.87 -30.20
N HIS A 638 11.11 -21.60 -29.04
CA HIS A 638 10.04 -20.60 -28.95
C HIS A 638 10.60 -19.20 -28.71
N LEU A 639 11.70 -19.11 -27.97
CA LEU A 639 12.38 -17.85 -27.70
C LEU A 639 13.06 -17.31 -28.96
N ASP A 640 13.82 -18.13 -29.69
CA ASP A 640 14.49 -17.74 -30.94
C ASP A 640 13.51 -17.22 -32.00
N GLU A 641 12.38 -17.90 -32.22
CA GLU A 641 11.32 -17.52 -33.17
C GLU A 641 10.69 -16.19 -32.76
N THR A 642 10.45 -16.00 -31.46
CA THR A 642 9.88 -14.75 -30.92
C THR A 642 10.85 -13.58 -31.08
N TRP A 643 12.14 -13.78 -30.82
CA TRP A 643 13.16 -12.77 -31.01
C TRP A 643 13.39 -12.43 -32.48
N LEU A 644 13.40 -13.42 -33.36
CA LEU A 644 13.54 -13.21 -34.80
C LEU A 644 12.35 -12.41 -35.35
N HIS A 645 11.14 -12.67 -34.86
CA HIS A 645 9.97 -11.88 -35.21
C HIS A 645 10.12 -10.42 -34.78
N TYR A 646 10.58 -10.17 -33.54
CA TYR A 646 10.89 -8.83 -33.06
C TYR A 646 11.93 -8.12 -33.94
N MET A 647 13.08 -8.75 -34.22
CA MET A 647 14.13 -8.15 -35.04
C MET A 647 13.67 -7.79 -36.45
N ARG A 648 12.81 -8.62 -37.07
CA ARG A 648 12.21 -8.31 -38.39
C ARG A 648 11.30 -7.09 -38.33
N SER A 649 10.58 -6.90 -37.23
CA SER A 649 9.71 -5.75 -37.04
C SER A 649 10.53 -4.46 -36.85
N VAL A 650 11.56 -4.47 -36.01
CA VAL A 650 12.47 -3.32 -35.85
C VAL A 650 13.20 -2.99 -37.16
N ALA A 651 13.60 -4.00 -37.93
CA ALA A 651 14.18 -3.81 -39.26
C ALA A 651 13.20 -3.13 -40.26
N THR A 652 11.90 -3.39 -40.10
CA THR A 652 10.85 -2.77 -40.91
C THR A 652 10.69 -1.29 -40.55
N GLU A 653 10.71 -0.94 -39.27
CA GLU A 653 10.72 0.47 -38.83
C GLU A 653 11.95 1.23 -39.34
N ALA A 654 13.14 0.65 -39.20
CA ALA A 654 14.37 1.24 -39.73
C ALA A 654 14.29 1.45 -41.25
N LYS A 655 13.64 0.53 -41.98
CA LYS A 655 13.38 0.67 -43.42
C LYS A 655 12.38 1.80 -43.71
N TRP A 656 11.33 1.96 -42.92
CA TRP A 656 10.39 3.07 -43.06
C TRP A 656 11.08 4.41 -42.87
N GLN A 657 11.87 4.55 -41.80
CA GLN A 657 12.64 5.77 -41.53
C GLN A 657 13.61 6.09 -42.66
N ARG A 658 14.38 5.11 -43.12
CA ARG A 658 15.33 5.26 -44.24
C ARG A 658 14.66 5.71 -45.53
N ASN A 659 13.46 5.18 -45.81
CA ASN A 659 12.71 5.49 -47.02
C ASN A 659 11.77 6.69 -46.87
N GLN A 660 11.75 7.35 -45.70
CA GLN A 660 10.79 8.42 -45.36
C GLN A 660 9.33 8.00 -45.61
N TYR A 661 9.05 6.72 -45.39
CA TYR A 661 7.71 6.18 -45.54
C TYR A 661 6.86 6.63 -44.35
N VAL A 662 5.67 7.16 -44.65
CA VAL A 662 4.69 7.58 -43.65
C VAL A 662 3.66 6.45 -43.51
N PRO A 663 3.70 5.64 -42.43
CA PRO A 663 2.72 4.58 -42.24
C PRO A 663 1.34 5.14 -41.89
N THR A 664 0.31 4.36 -42.19
CA THR A 664 -1.03 4.59 -41.63
C THR A 664 -1.04 4.33 -40.11
N VAL A 665 -2.05 4.84 -39.38
CA VAL A 665 -2.17 4.54 -37.94
C VAL A 665 -2.34 3.03 -37.72
N GLU A 666 -3.04 2.34 -38.62
CA GLU A 666 -3.22 0.88 -38.53
C GLU A 666 -1.90 0.12 -38.73
N GLU A 667 -1.12 0.48 -39.76
CA GLU A 667 0.22 -0.10 -39.98
C GLU A 667 1.14 0.19 -38.79
N TYR A 668 1.08 1.41 -38.26
CA TYR A 668 1.85 1.83 -37.10
C TYR A 668 1.45 1.10 -35.81
N MET A 669 0.18 0.77 -35.61
CA MET A 669 -0.26 0.05 -34.42
C MET A 669 -0.07 -1.47 -34.51
N THR A 670 0.23 -2.01 -35.70
CA THR A 670 0.40 -3.45 -35.92
C THR A 670 1.87 -3.89 -35.87
N GLU A 671 2.74 -3.23 -36.65
CA GLU A 671 4.17 -3.58 -36.71
C GLU A 671 4.97 -2.93 -35.56
N PRO A 672 4.95 -1.59 -35.35
CA PRO A 672 5.59 -0.94 -34.21
C PRO A 672 5.19 -1.40 -32.80
N LEU A 673 4.01 -1.99 -32.66
CA LEU A 673 3.61 -2.63 -31.40
C LEU A 673 4.49 -3.87 -31.12
N THR A 674 4.86 -4.60 -32.17
CA THR A 674 5.80 -5.72 -32.11
C THR A 674 7.23 -5.19 -31.91
N SER A 675 7.59 -4.07 -32.56
CA SER A 675 8.91 -3.42 -32.38
C SER A 675 9.11 -2.78 -31.01
N TYR A 676 8.04 -2.57 -30.22
CA TYR A 676 8.18 -2.17 -28.81
C TYR A 676 8.87 -3.23 -27.93
N GLY A 677 9.02 -4.47 -28.43
CA GLY A 677 9.88 -5.49 -27.82
C GLY A 677 9.26 -6.27 -26.65
N MET A 678 7.98 -6.05 -26.35
CA MET A 678 7.32 -6.71 -25.22
C MET A 678 7.09 -8.21 -25.43
N GLY A 679 7.01 -8.69 -26.68
CA GLY A 679 6.85 -10.12 -26.96
C GLY A 679 7.96 -10.98 -26.32
N PRO A 680 9.23 -10.78 -26.69
CA PRO A 680 10.36 -11.49 -26.09
C PRO A 680 10.48 -11.30 -24.57
N ILE A 681 10.24 -10.08 -24.06
CA ILE A 681 10.33 -9.76 -22.63
C ILE A 681 9.26 -10.52 -21.83
N MET A 682 8.00 -10.47 -22.27
CA MET A 682 6.89 -11.15 -21.61
C MET A 682 7.05 -12.65 -21.66
N LEU A 683 7.35 -13.20 -22.84
CA LEU A 683 7.51 -14.65 -23.01
C LEU A 683 8.60 -15.19 -22.09
N THR A 684 9.76 -14.53 -22.07
CA THR A 684 10.86 -14.89 -21.18
C THR A 684 10.41 -14.85 -19.73
N SER A 685 9.84 -13.73 -19.28
CA SER A 685 9.46 -13.55 -17.88
C SER A 685 8.41 -14.58 -17.41
N LEU A 686 7.45 -14.91 -18.27
CA LEU A 686 6.39 -15.88 -17.97
C LEU A 686 6.93 -17.30 -17.77
N TYR A 687 7.99 -17.70 -18.49
CA TYR A 687 8.62 -18.99 -18.30
C TYR A 687 9.33 -19.15 -16.96
N PHE A 688 9.63 -18.07 -16.26
CA PHE A 688 10.21 -18.13 -14.92
C PHE A 688 9.16 -17.95 -13.82
N VAL A 689 8.10 -17.17 -14.08
CA VAL A 689 7.04 -16.89 -13.09
C VAL A 689 6.03 -18.04 -12.97
N GLN A 690 5.69 -18.72 -14.08
CA GLN A 690 4.67 -19.77 -14.09
C GLN A 690 5.26 -21.10 -14.54
N LYS A 691 5.21 -22.12 -13.66
CA LYS A 691 5.58 -23.50 -14.02
C LYS A 691 4.51 -24.13 -14.92
N ASN A 692 4.96 -25.02 -15.81
CA ASN A 692 4.11 -25.78 -16.74
C ASN A 692 3.24 -24.88 -17.64
N LEU A 693 3.83 -23.81 -18.19
CA LEU A 693 3.17 -22.95 -19.15
C LEU A 693 3.04 -23.66 -20.50
N LEU A 694 1.87 -24.26 -20.73
CA LEU A 694 1.60 -25.06 -21.92
C LEU A 694 1.58 -24.18 -23.18
N LYS A 695 2.09 -24.73 -24.30
CA LYS A 695 2.16 -24.01 -25.59
C LYS A 695 0.81 -23.48 -26.08
N HIS A 696 -0.31 -24.12 -25.72
CA HIS A 696 -1.64 -23.65 -26.12
C HIS A 696 -2.04 -22.36 -25.40
N ILE A 697 -1.56 -22.10 -24.18
CA ILE A 697 -1.86 -20.88 -23.41
C ILE A 697 -1.27 -19.67 -24.14
N ILE A 698 -0.03 -19.79 -24.63
CA ILE A 698 0.67 -18.69 -25.31
C ILE A 698 0.10 -18.43 -26.71
N LYS A 699 -0.58 -19.43 -27.30
CA LYS A 699 -1.28 -19.32 -28.58
C LYS A 699 -2.75 -18.94 -28.43
N ASP A 700 -3.23 -18.81 -27.19
CA ASP A 700 -4.63 -18.48 -26.93
C ASP A 700 -4.91 -17.00 -27.27
N PRO A 701 -6.06 -16.67 -27.86
CA PRO A 701 -6.43 -15.28 -28.13
C PRO A 701 -6.39 -14.37 -26.89
N GLU A 702 -6.66 -14.92 -25.70
CA GLU A 702 -6.55 -14.16 -24.45
C GLU A 702 -5.12 -13.66 -24.21
N TYR A 703 -4.11 -14.50 -24.43
CA TYR A 703 -2.70 -14.12 -24.29
C TYR A 703 -2.34 -13.01 -25.26
N SER A 704 -2.72 -13.16 -26.53
CA SER A 704 -2.46 -12.16 -27.56
C SER A 704 -3.12 -10.83 -27.23
N GLU A 705 -4.34 -10.84 -26.69
CA GLU A 705 -5.05 -9.63 -26.31
C GLU A 705 -4.45 -8.95 -25.07
N LEU A 706 -4.03 -9.71 -24.05
CA LEU A 706 -3.30 -9.17 -22.90
C LEU A 706 -1.99 -8.49 -23.34
N LEU A 707 -1.23 -9.15 -24.22
CA LEU A 707 0.00 -8.61 -24.79
C LEU A 707 -0.28 -7.34 -25.60
N ARG A 708 -1.34 -7.34 -26.42
CA ARG A 708 -1.73 -6.19 -27.25
C ARG A 708 -2.12 -4.98 -26.39
N LEU A 709 -2.98 -5.16 -25.39
CA LEU A 709 -3.45 -4.09 -24.50
C LEU A 709 -2.30 -3.48 -23.69
N MET A 710 -1.47 -4.33 -23.06
CA MET A 710 -0.32 -3.88 -22.29
C MET A 710 0.74 -3.20 -23.19
N GLY A 711 1.05 -3.80 -24.34
CA GLY A 711 2.00 -3.25 -25.30
C GLY A 711 1.52 -1.91 -25.87
N THR A 712 0.23 -1.78 -26.14
CA THR A 712 -0.37 -0.53 -26.65
C THR A 712 -0.30 0.56 -25.59
N CYS A 713 -0.63 0.26 -24.32
CA CYS A 713 -0.40 1.20 -23.22
C CYS A 713 1.05 1.68 -23.17
N GLY A 714 2.01 0.74 -23.19
CA GLY A 714 3.44 1.06 -23.12
C GLY A 714 3.93 1.90 -24.29
N ARG A 715 3.55 1.54 -25.53
CA ARG A 715 3.92 2.27 -26.75
C ARG A 715 3.36 3.68 -26.75
N LEU A 716 2.08 3.86 -26.46
CA LEU A 716 1.44 5.18 -26.47
C LEU A 716 1.99 6.09 -25.36
N LEU A 717 2.30 5.54 -24.18
CA LEU A 717 2.99 6.27 -23.11
C LEU A 717 4.38 6.72 -23.55
N ASN A 718 5.15 5.83 -24.18
CA ASN A 718 6.47 6.14 -24.70
C ASN A 718 6.41 7.23 -25.78
N ASP A 719 5.54 7.09 -26.77
CA ASP A 719 5.38 8.08 -27.84
C ASP A 719 4.94 9.44 -27.30
N THR A 720 4.05 9.47 -26.29
CA THR A 720 3.57 10.73 -25.70
C THR A 720 4.73 11.51 -25.07
N GLN A 721 5.58 10.84 -24.29
CA GLN A 721 6.70 11.50 -23.62
C GLN A 721 7.91 11.72 -24.54
N GLY A 722 8.11 10.83 -25.52
CA GLY A 722 9.18 10.89 -26.50
C GLY A 722 8.94 11.90 -27.62
N PHE A 723 7.69 12.38 -27.79
CA PHE A 723 7.23 13.16 -28.93
C PHE A 723 8.17 14.30 -29.34
N GLU A 724 8.54 15.17 -28.40
CA GLU A 724 9.35 16.34 -28.70
C GLU A 724 10.79 15.98 -29.11
N ARG A 725 11.36 14.90 -28.57
CA ARG A 725 12.67 14.41 -29.00
C ARG A 725 12.56 13.83 -30.41
N GLU A 726 11.64 12.90 -30.61
CA GLU A 726 11.50 12.17 -31.87
C GLU A 726 11.15 13.09 -33.03
N SER A 727 10.29 14.08 -32.79
CA SER A 727 9.96 15.11 -33.77
C SER A 727 11.19 15.92 -34.21
N ARG A 728 12.13 16.21 -33.30
CA ARG A 728 13.41 16.88 -33.63
C ARG A 728 14.34 15.98 -34.45
N ASP A 729 14.29 14.68 -34.20
CA ASP A 729 15.08 13.68 -34.93
C ASP A 729 14.41 13.25 -36.25
N GLY A 730 13.21 13.78 -36.55
CA GLY A 730 12.44 13.47 -37.75
C GLY A 730 11.79 12.08 -37.72
N LYS A 731 11.68 11.45 -36.54
CA LYS A 731 11.03 10.16 -36.34
C LYS A 731 9.53 10.35 -36.15
N LEU A 732 8.73 9.57 -36.88
CA LEU A 732 7.27 9.58 -36.77
C LEU A 732 6.82 8.74 -35.58
N ASN A 733 5.84 9.26 -34.84
CA ASN A 733 5.15 8.56 -33.75
C ASN A 733 3.64 8.76 -33.84
N ILE A 734 2.87 8.12 -32.95
CA ILE A 734 1.42 8.16 -33.01
C ILE A 734 0.84 9.58 -33.04
N ILE A 735 1.38 10.51 -32.26
CA ILE A 735 0.91 11.91 -32.22
C ILE A 735 1.14 12.58 -33.58
N SER A 736 2.34 12.41 -34.14
CA SER A 736 2.70 12.96 -35.45
C SER A 736 1.79 12.40 -36.55
N LEU A 737 1.53 11.09 -36.52
CA LEU A 737 0.68 10.40 -37.50
C LEU A 737 -0.78 10.84 -37.42
N LEU A 738 -1.31 10.95 -36.20
CA LEU A 738 -2.65 11.43 -35.91
C LEU A 738 -2.86 12.85 -36.50
N VAL A 739 -1.91 13.76 -36.25
CA VAL A 739 -1.97 15.13 -36.80
C VAL A 739 -1.89 15.11 -38.32
N LEU A 740 -0.95 14.37 -38.90
CA LEU A 740 -0.75 14.30 -40.37
C LEU A 740 -1.97 13.73 -41.09
N GLN A 741 -2.55 12.64 -40.60
CA GLN A 741 -3.68 11.95 -41.22
C GLN A 741 -4.99 12.73 -41.09
N SER A 742 -5.11 13.57 -40.06
CA SER A 742 -6.26 14.47 -39.90
C SER A 742 -6.36 15.54 -40.99
N GLY A 743 -5.35 15.70 -41.85
CA GLY A 743 -5.30 16.75 -42.87
C GLY A 743 -5.26 18.17 -42.27
N GLY A 744 -4.76 18.30 -41.03
CA GLY A 744 -4.70 19.56 -40.30
C GLY A 744 -5.95 19.92 -39.49
N SER A 745 -6.93 19.02 -39.38
CA SER A 745 -8.13 19.23 -38.56
C SER A 745 -7.90 19.00 -37.06
N MET A 746 -6.86 18.25 -36.69
CA MET A 746 -6.51 17.94 -35.31
C MET A 746 -5.22 18.64 -34.91
N SER A 747 -5.22 19.30 -33.74
CA SER A 747 -4.01 19.89 -33.16
C SER A 747 -3.15 18.83 -32.46
N ILE A 748 -1.92 19.20 -32.08
CA ILE A 748 -1.05 18.33 -31.30
C ILE A 748 -1.69 18.01 -29.94
N GLU A 749 -2.30 19.00 -29.30
CA GLU A 749 -2.97 18.85 -28.01
C GLU A 749 -4.17 17.89 -28.12
N ALA A 750 -4.98 18.03 -29.16
CA ALA A 750 -6.09 17.11 -29.42
C ALA A 750 -5.61 15.67 -29.70
N ALA A 751 -4.49 15.51 -30.42
CA ALA A 751 -3.88 14.20 -30.64
C ALA A 751 -3.33 13.59 -29.35
N GLN A 752 -2.74 14.41 -28.47
CA GLN A 752 -2.30 13.99 -27.14
C GLN A 752 -3.47 13.55 -26.26
N GLU A 753 -4.57 14.32 -26.23
CA GLU A 753 -5.78 13.98 -25.48
C GLU A 753 -6.40 12.66 -25.95
N ALA A 754 -6.59 12.49 -27.26
CA ALA A 754 -7.07 11.23 -27.85
C ALA A 754 -6.16 10.03 -27.53
N THR A 755 -4.84 10.27 -27.46
CA THR A 755 -3.87 9.25 -27.06
C THR A 755 -4.02 8.88 -25.58
N GLN A 756 -4.23 9.87 -24.69
CA GLN A 756 -4.47 9.63 -23.27
C GLN A 756 -5.78 8.86 -23.00
N GLU A 757 -6.85 9.18 -23.73
CA GLU A 757 -8.11 8.42 -23.68
C GLU A 757 -7.89 6.96 -24.11
N SER A 758 -7.11 6.75 -25.18
CA SER A 758 -6.75 5.42 -25.67
C SER A 758 -5.93 4.62 -24.64
N ILE A 759 -4.98 5.27 -23.95
CA ILE A 759 -4.21 4.67 -22.85
C ILE A 759 -5.14 4.27 -21.69
N ALA A 760 -6.06 5.17 -21.29
CA ALA A 760 -7.00 4.91 -20.21
C ALA A 760 -7.98 3.78 -20.55
N SER A 761 -8.41 3.67 -21.81
CA SER A 761 -9.23 2.57 -22.31
C SER A 761 -8.48 1.24 -22.27
N CYS A 762 -7.28 1.18 -22.87
CA CYS A 762 -6.46 -0.04 -22.89
C CYS A 762 -6.11 -0.52 -21.47
N ARG A 763 -5.82 0.40 -20.56
CA ARG A 763 -5.53 0.10 -19.15
C ARG A 763 -6.73 -0.52 -18.44
N ARG A 764 -7.94 0.02 -18.64
CA ARG A 764 -9.18 -0.51 -18.04
C ARG A 764 -9.52 -1.88 -18.59
N ASP A 765 -9.40 -2.06 -19.91
CA ASP A 765 -9.62 -3.35 -20.57
C ASP A 765 -8.61 -4.40 -20.07
N LEU A 766 -7.34 -4.03 -19.94
CA LEU A 766 -6.30 -4.89 -19.38
C LEU A 766 -6.65 -5.30 -17.95
N LEU A 767 -6.95 -4.34 -17.07
CA LEU A 767 -7.31 -4.64 -15.68
C LEU A 767 -8.54 -5.55 -15.61
N ARG A 768 -9.56 -5.31 -16.44
CA ARG A 768 -10.77 -6.13 -16.54
C ARG A 768 -10.43 -7.58 -16.89
N MET A 769 -9.50 -7.82 -17.82
CA MET A 769 -9.04 -9.17 -18.15
C MET A 769 -8.22 -9.81 -17.02
N VAL A 770 -7.40 -9.01 -16.34
CA VAL A 770 -6.53 -9.48 -15.26
C VAL A 770 -7.33 -9.97 -14.05
N VAL A 771 -8.38 -9.23 -13.68
CA VAL A 771 -9.19 -9.59 -12.51
C VAL A 771 -10.16 -10.75 -12.80
N ARG A 772 -10.62 -10.97 -14.03
CA ARG A 772 -11.56 -12.07 -14.33
C ARG A 772 -10.91 -13.45 -14.17
N GLU A 773 -11.53 -14.39 -13.46
CA GLU A 773 -10.96 -15.72 -13.22
C GLU A 773 -11.18 -16.73 -14.37
N ASP A 774 -12.27 -16.63 -15.14
CA ASP A 774 -12.80 -17.72 -16.00
C ASP A 774 -12.06 -17.94 -17.34
N ARG A 775 -10.72 -17.97 -17.36
CA ARG A 775 -9.97 -17.93 -18.63
C ARG A 775 -8.73 -18.82 -18.68
N VAL A 776 -8.13 -18.92 -19.87
CA VAL A 776 -7.07 -19.90 -20.22
C VAL A 776 -5.72 -19.49 -19.63
N VAL A 777 -5.44 -18.20 -19.59
CA VAL A 777 -4.18 -17.65 -19.06
C VAL A 777 -4.20 -17.66 -17.52
N PRO A 778 -3.23 -18.33 -16.86
CA PRO A 778 -3.16 -18.38 -15.40
C PRO A 778 -3.06 -16.99 -14.79
N ARG A 779 -3.67 -16.80 -13.62
CA ARG A 779 -3.70 -15.51 -12.93
C ARG A 779 -2.31 -14.90 -12.64
N PRO A 780 -1.29 -15.66 -12.18
CA PRO A 780 0.06 -15.10 -12.02
C PRO A 780 0.64 -14.54 -13.33
N CYS A 781 0.29 -15.12 -14.48
CA CYS A 781 0.67 -14.61 -15.79
C CYS A 781 -0.04 -13.28 -16.09
N LYS A 782 -1.36 -13.21 -15.87
CA LYS A 782 -2.15 -11.99 -16.07
C LYS A 782 -1.66 -10.83 -15.20
N GLU A 783 -1.39 -11.10 -13.92
CA GLU A 783 -0.83 -10.12 -12.99
C GLU A 783 0.51 -9.56 -13.50
N LEU A 784 1.33 -10.37 -14.19
CA LEU A 784 2.58 -9.90 -14.77
C LEU A 784 2.36 -8.86 -15.88
N PHE A 785 1.36 -9.05 -16.77
CA PHE A 785 0.99 -8.04 -17.77
C PHE A 785 0.56 -6.73 -17.10
N TRP A 786 -0.25 -6.82 -16.04
CA TRP A 786 -0.66 -5.63 -15.27
C TRP A 786 0.54 -4.91 -14.64
N ARG A 787 1.46 -5.66 -14.02
CA ARG A 787 2.67 -5.10 -13.40
C ARG A 787 3.57 -4.40 -14.43
N PHE A 788 3.73 -4.96 -15.63
CA PHE A 788 4.45 -4.27 -16.71
C PHE A 788 3.77 -2.97 -17.14
N CYS A 789 2.44 -2.96 -17.26
CA CYS A 789 1.70 -1.73 -17.55
C CYS A 789 1.95 -0.66 -16.47
N ARG A 790 1.97 -1.04 -15.18
CA ARG A 790 2.32 -0.13 -14.07
C ARG A 790 3.75 0.39 -14.16
N THR A 791 4.70 -0.49 -14.47
CA THR A 791 6.11 -0.11 -14.68
C THR A 791 6.27 0.86 -15.85
N ALA A 792 5.51 0.70 -16.94
CA ALA A 792 5.52 1.68 -18.04
C ALA A 792 5.04 3.06 -17.56
N HIS A 793 3.98 3.12 -16.75
CA HIS A 793 3.53 4.37 -16.14
C HIS A 793 4.59 4.99 -15.22
N LEU A 794 5.35 4.19 -14.46
CA LEU A 794 6.45 4.70 -13.65
C LEU A 794 7.48 5.47 -14.50
N PHE A 795 7.85 4.96 -15.67
CA PHE A 795 8.83 5.60 -16.54
C PHE A 795 8.27 6.78 -17.35
N TYR A 796 6.97 6.77 -17.66
CA TYR A 796 6.38 7.67 -18.67
C TYR A 796 5.20 8.54 -18.18
N CYS A 797 4.84 8.52 -16.89
CA CYS A 797 3.74 9.38 -16.40
C CYS A 797 4.07 10.88 -16.39
N HIS A 798 5.35 11.24 -16.19
CA HIS A 798 5.75 12.63 -16.00
C HIS A 798 6.92 13.07 -16.88
N THR A 799 7.74 12.13 -17.32
CA THR A 799 8.95 12.39 -18.08
C THR A 799 9.27 11.20 -19.00
N ASP A 800 10.32 11.28 -19.81
CA ASP A 800 10.89 10.09 -20.49
C ASP A 800 11.98 9.46 -19.61
N GLY A 801 11.54 8.85 -18.50
CA GLY A 801 12.41 8.31 -17.48
C GLY A 801 13.27 7.14 -17.96
N PHE A 802 12.77 6.34 -18.92
CA PHE A 802 13.52 5.19 -19.41
C PHE A 802 14.76 5.62 -20.22
N THR A 803 14.64 6.70 -20.99
CA THR A 803 15.76 7.30 -21.74
C THR A 803 16.69 8.13 -20.84
N SER A 804 16.23 8.52 -19.65
CA SER A 804 16.92 9.46 -18.75
C SER A 804 17.26 8.80 -17.40
N PRO A 805 18.43 8.13 -17.25
CA PRO A 805 18.85 7.53 -15.98
C PRO A 805 18.88 8.52 -14.81
N LYS A 806 19.13 9.81 -15.12
CA LYS A 806 19.14 10.89 -14.13
C LYS A 806 17.76 11.12 -13.51
N GLU A 807 16.69 11.01 -14.28
CA GLU A 807 15.32 11.20 -13.79
C GLU A 807 14.87 10.05 -12.89
N MET A 808 15.34 8.84 -13.19
CA MET A 808 15.01 7.64 -12.41
C MET A 808 15.94 7.41 -11.21
N LEU A 809 16.99 8.22 -11.05
CA LEU A 809 17.99 8.06 -9.98
C LEU A 809 17.37 8.06 -8.58
N CYS A 810 16.40 8.94 -8.31
CA CYS A 810 15.71 8.97 -7.01
C CYS A 810 14.94 7.67 -6.75
N THR A 811 14.25 7.15 -7.77
CA THR A 811 13.52 5.89 -7.69
C THR A 811 14.47 4.70 -7.49
N MET A 812 15.58 4.66 -8.23
CA MET A 812 16.62 3.64 -8.06
C MET A 812 17.19 3.66 -6.65
N ASN A 813 17.53 4.85 -6.14
CA ASN A 813 18.08 4.97 -4.81
C ASN A 813 17.08 4.50 -3.76
N ALA A 814 15.82 4.91 -3.87
CA ALA A 814 14.77 4.49 -2.94
C ALA A 814 14.63 2.96 -2.87
N ILE A 815 14.69 2.26 -4.02
CA ILE A 815 14.51 0.80 -4.08
C ILE A 815 15.80 0.07 -3.67
N PHE A 816 16.94 0.46 -4.23
CA PHE A 816 18.15 -0.35 -4.20
C PHE A 816 19.16 0.06 -3.13
N THR A 817 19.24 1.34 -2.73
CA THR A 817 20.37 1.83 -1.91
C THR A 817 19.94 2.46 -0.59
N GLU A 818 18.84 3.19 -0.55
CA GLU A 818 18.37 3.87 0.65
C GLU A 818 17.74 2.88 1.63
N PRO A 819 18.26 2.75 2.86
CA PRO A 819 17.61 1.95 3.89
C PRO A 819 16.25 2.56 4.28
N LEU A 820 15.45 1.80 5.03
CA LEU A 820 14.18 2.28 5.56
C LEU A 820 14.40 3.44 6.54
N LYS A 821 13.71 4.56 6.32
CA LYS A 821 13.66 5.72 7.22
C LYS A 821 12.57 5.52 8.26
N LEU A 822 12.86 4.68 9.26
CA LEU A 822 11.93 4.41 10.35
C LEU A 822 11.84 5.62 11.30
N GLN A 823 10.63 5.95 11.75
CA GLN A 823 10.44 6.99 12.75
C GLN A 823 10.99 6.52 14.12
N THR A 824 12.27 6.80 14.39
CA THR A 824 12.85 6.62 15.72
C THR A 824 12.24 7.64 16.66
N THR A 825 11.36 7.18 17.52
CA THR A 825 10.79 7.99 18.61
C THR A 825 11.33 7.42 19.91
N SER A 826 12.61 7.66 20.15
CA SER A 826 13.13 7.67 21.51
C SER A 826 12.53 8.91 22.20
N PRO A 827 11.89 8.80 23.37
CA PRO A 827 11.65 9.99 24.18
C PRO A 827 13.04 10.51 24.56
N SER A 828 13.40 11.72 24.12
CA SER A 828 14.53 12.44 24.71
C SER A 828 14.14 12.75 26.17
N PHE A 829 14.53 11.87 27.07
CA PHE A 829 14.50 12.15 28.50
C PHE A 829 15.62 13.16 28.80
N ASP A 830 15.33 14.44 28.64
CA ASP A 830 16.11 15.47 29.33
C ASP A 830 15.67 15.44 30.80
N VAL A 831 16.31 14.56 31.57
CA VAL A 831 16.37 14.69 33.02
C VAL A 831 17.23 15.91 33.29
N GLN A 832 16.62 17.08 33.44
CA GLN A 832 17.25 18.16 34.17
C GLN A 832 17.38 17.71 35.62
N SER A 833 18.55 17.19 35.95
CA SER A 833 19.00 17.06 37.34
C SER A 833 19.20 18.47 37.89
N GLU A 834 18.28 18.92 38.73
CA GLU A 834 18.53 20.07 39.62
C GLU A 834 19.64 19.70 40.61
N GLN A 835 20.72 20.48 40.57
CA GLN A 835 21.59 20.77 41.72
C GLN A 835 21.35 22.22 42.14
#